data_AF-A0A4P5YML6-F1
#
_entry.id   AF-A0A4P5YML6-F1
#
_cell.length_a   1.000
_cell.length_b   1.000
_cell.length_c   1.000
_cell.angle_alpha   90.00
_cell.angle_beta   90.00
_cell.angle_gamma   90.00
#
_symmetry.space_group_name_H-M   'P 1'
#
loop_
_entity.id
_entity.type
_entity.pdbx_description
1 polymer ?
#
loop_
_entity_poly.entity_id
_entity_poly.type
_entity_poly.pdbx_seq_one_letter_code
_entity_poly.pdbx_strand_id
1 'polypeptide(L)'
;MMTTVFTRLARSADAERTQGGAFRDRTGAIAATTLWFFAAVAQLAAVEPAAVDFRAGAAPLLGRHCLECHGAKPVRNDLNLARFTNQAQAQAEPLVWAKVLEQLEAKEMPPAKAATTISDGERAQLITWAKTLVETEALSRAGDPGPVKLRRLSKVEYDRTVRELTGVDLGLAKAFPADGAAGEGFTNTGEGMSMSPVLLAKYSDAAKQVARRAVLLPDGFRFSASDQSRDWTDEAIAAIRAFHARFANPAGELVVEPYIAATLRHRERLRADDKAIDDIAKAEKLNRRYLATLWKALNGPPSSWLLDDLKTTWRQAGPDGSKAITAFIDGWRNSVWKLCATGDMVGVGHFNPWQSPAPGPVLKETIRLVIKPGKEPRISVHLAAQTVGSERKATIRWERPRLETKGQETALLADLAKSDKARAAELPEQAPPPIDRSVTVSGAEFGIHPRSGQPLDPSSLASAAPGTIALEFPYAIGTPEGKPAPGERTFVVDALVEDGADPLSIIQPVVAREPAKSLRLAQPAPGLLLAGPQVVAGLNPFRELFPKAVLYAPIVPNDTTITLQLFCREDEPLVRLMLDGNERAELDRLWSHLRYISRDAESMYKSSEVWFGFTSQGGMNSREMIWAKQVIIPIREGAERFAKVLSESEPKHLESLIEVAAKAWRRPVENRERDDLIKLYRGLRQREQSHDAALRTCISRVLTSPAFLYRIEIPAAGTSPAPVDDWALASRLSYFLWAGPPDAELRTLAAAGTLHEDAVLAAQAKRMIADPRLRGLASEFGAAWLGVYGFDLRSDKSETVFPTFDAQLRASLYEETLRFIEDLFQQDRPLARSVDADWVFADERVAKHYGIPAKPAGWQRIEQASKFGRGGILALGSVLATQAGASRTSPILRGNWVVEHLLGTPLPRPPPNVPVLPETESSAGMSMREMITRHSQDPACSVCHRKIDPFGFSLEGYDAIGRLRAIGPKDPPLDLSATLPDGTRFTGIDGLRKHLLGPARERLARTFARKLLGYAIGRSIEISDRPLVEALTAQLLRDDVGVASIVLAIVSSPQFRTIRGRDVVAAAH
;
A
#
# COMPACT_ATOMS: atom_id res chain seq x y z
N MET A 1 -56.85 -7.54 -17.83
CA MET A 1 -56.11 -8.56 -17.03
C MET A 1 -54.84 -8.02 -16.35
N MET A 2 -54.65 -6.69 -16.19
CA MET A 2 -53.49 -6.09 -15.51
C MET A 2 -53.81 -5.47 -14.13
N THR A 3 -55.01 -5.70 -13.59
CA THR A 3 -55.45 -5.06 -12.34
C THR A 3 -55.38 -5.97 -11.11
N THR A 4 -55.04 -7.25 -11.28
CA THR A 4 -55.07 -8.26 -10.18
C THR A 4 -53.69 -8.64 -9.64
N VAL A 5 -52.60 -8.04 -10.16
CA VAL A 5 -51.23 -8.31 -9.70
C VAL A 5 -50.74 -7.26 -8.67
N PHE A 6 -51.31 -6.05 -8.67
CA PHE A 6 -50.89 -4.96 -7.78
C PHE A 6 -51.29 -5.13 -6.31
N THR A 7 -52.29 -5.96 -6.00
CA THR A 7 -52.80 -6.12 -4.62
C THR A 7 -52.10 -7.24 -3.82
N ARG A 8 -51.26 -8.06 -4.44
CA ARG A 8 -50.52 -9.15 -3.74
C ARG A 8 -49.13 -8.76 -3.25
N LEU A 9 -48.50 -7.73 -3.81
CA LEU A 9 -47.17 -7.27 -3.39
C LEU A 9 -47.20 -6.31 -2.18
N ALA A 10 -48.34 -5.70 -1.88
CA ALA A 10 -48.49 -4.78 -0.74
C ALA A 10 -48.68 -5.51 0.62
N ARG A 11 -48.94 -6.82 0.64
CA ARG A 11 -49.21 -7.59 1.88
C ARG A 11 -48.03 -8.42 2.40
N SER A 12 -46.89 -8.47 1.70
CA SER A 12 -45.69 -9.19 2.20
C SER A 12 -44.63 -8.29 2.81
N ALA A 13 -44.85 -6.96 2.87
CA ALA A 13 -43.88 -6.00 3.38
C ALA A 13 -43.94 -5.78 4.91
N ASP A 14 -44.97 -6.31 5.60
CA ASP A 14 -45.22 -6.03 7.02
C ASP A 14 -44.63 -7.06 8.01
N ALA A 15 -43.84 -8.05 7.55
CA ALA A 15 -43.41 -9.16 8.41
C ALA A 15 -41.93 -9.18 8.85
N GLU A 16 -41.07 -8.26 8.41
CA GLU A 16 -39.63 -8.28 8.78
C GLU A 16 -39.19 -6.93 9.37
N ARG A 17 -39.55 -6.70 10.64
CA ARG A 17 -39.07 -5.57 11.44
C ARG A 17 -38.45 -6.08 12.75
N THR A 18 -37.17 -6.48 12.70
CA THR A 18 -36.30 -6.47 13.89
C THR A 18 -34.81 -6.44 13.53
N GLN A 19 -34.11 -5.43 14.09
CA GLN A 19 -32.67 -5.30 14.36
C GLN A 19 -31.70 -4.76 13.26
N GLY A 20 -31.24 -3.51 13.47
CA GLY A 20 -29.85 -3.08 13.25
C GLY A 20 -29.48 -2.29 11.97
N GLY A 21 -29.20 -0.98 12.10
CA GLY A 21 -28.32 -0.23 11.19
C GLY A 21 -28.98 0.84 10.30
N ALA A 22 -28.82 2.12 10.66
CA ALA A 22 -29.34 3.27 9.94
C ALA A 22 -28.53 3.61 8.66
N PHE A 23 -28.93 3.11 7.49
CA PHE A 23 -28.61 3.73 6.19
C PHE A 23 -29.53 3.32 5.01
N ARG A 24 -30.62 2.57 5.22
CA ARG A 24 -31.31 1.89 4.09
C ARG A 24 -32.69 2.40 3.66
N ASP A 25 -33.30 3.36 4.34
CA ASP A 25 -34.74 3.65 4.15
C ASP A 25 -35.08 4.93 3.37
N ARG A 26 -34.29 5.27 2.34
CA ARG A 26 -34.63 6.33 1.37
C ARG A 26 -34.73 5.85 -0.09
N THR A 27 -34.65 4.54 -0.33
CA THR A 27 -34.50 3.94 -1.67
C THR A 27 -35.80 3.85 -2.47
N GLY A 28 -36.96 3.67 -1.82
CA GLY A 28 -38.25 3.48 -2.51
C GLY A 28 -38.85 4.75 -3.11
N ALA A 29 -38.62 5.92 -2.51
CA ALA A 29 -39.20 7.19 -2.98
C ALA A 29 -38.45 7.79 -4.17
N ILE A 30 -37.14 7.55 -4.29
CA ILE A 30 -36.29 8.19 -5.30
C ILE A 30 -36.56 7.63 -6.70
N ALA A 31 -36.72 6.31 -6.86
CA ALA A 31 -36.96 5.68 -8.17
C ALA A 31 -38.32 6.07 -8.79
N ALA A 32 -39.34 6.30 -7.96
CA ALA A 32 -40.66 6.75 -8.41
C ALA A 32 -40.66 8.23 -8.85
N THR A 33 -39.84 9.08 -8.21
CA THR A 33 -39.66 10.48 -8.64
C THR A 33 -38.84 10.62 -9.93
N THR A 34 -37.87 9.75 -10.21
CA THR A 34 -37.07 9.82 -11.45
C THR A 34 -37.86 9.40 -12.69
N LEU A 35 -38.76 8.40 -12.58
CA LEU A 35 -39.63 7.96 -13.68
C LEU A 35 -40.76 8.96 -14.00
N TRP A 36 -41.27 9.69 -13.00
CA TRP A 36 -42.19 10.81 -13.22
C TRP A 36 -41.51 12.03 -13.86
N PHE A 37 -40.20 12.20 -13.67
CA PHE A 37 -39.45 13.36 -14.15
C PHE A 37 -39.23 13.35 -15.68
N PHE A 38 -38.92 12.19 -16.28
CA PHE A 38 -38.78 12.09 -17.73
C PHE A 38 -40.11 12.25 -18.48
N ALA A 39 -41.24 11.84 -17.86
CA ALA A 39 -42.57 12.10 -18.40
C ALA A 39 -42.93 13.60 -18.36
N ALA A 40 -42.56 14.32 -17.29
CA ALA A 40 -42.77 15.76 -17.18
C ALA A 40 -41.89 16.57 -18.15
N VAL A 41 -40.62 16.18 -18.37
CA VAL A 41 -39.73 16.79 -19.37
C VAL A 41 -40.26 16.56 -20.80
N ALA A 42 -40.84 15.40 -21.08
CA ALA A 42 -41.49 15.13 -22.38
C ALA A 42 -42.80 15.94 -22.58
N GLN A 43 -43.53 16.27 -21.52
CA GLN A 43 -44.74 17.10 -21.59
C GLN A 43 -44.46 18.61 -21.67
N LEU A 44 -43.30 19.08 -21.22
CA LEU A 44 -42.83 20.45 -21.44
C LEU A 44 -42.43 20.75 -22.89
N ALA A 45 -42.20 19.72 -23.71
CA ALA A 45 -41.87 19.87 -25.14
C ALA A 45 -43.09 20.23 -26.03
N ALA A 46 -44.30 20.29 -25.46
CA ALA A 46 -45.54 20.57 -26.19
C ALA A 46 -46.12 21.99 -25.97
N VAL A 47 -45.32 22.93 -25.46
CA VAL A 47 -45.67 24.35 -25.46
C VAL A 47 -45.11 24.95 -26.75
N GLU A 48 -45.99 25.38 -27.67
CA GLU A 48 -45.56 26.23 -28.79
C GLU A 48 -44.79 27.43 -28.23
N PRO A 49 -43.51 27.63 -28.58
CA PRO A 49 -42.76 28.76 -28.08
C PRO A 49 -43.45 30.04 -28.56
N ALA A 50 -43.81 30.92 -27.62
CA ALA A 50 -44.38 32.22 -27.94
C ALA A 50 -43.48 32.91 -28.97
N ALA A 51 -44.05 33.32 -30.11
CA ALA A 51 -43.29 33.92 -31.20
C ALA A 51 -42.52 35.15 -30.69
N VAL A 52 -41.19 35.00 -30.58
CA VAL A 52 -40.28 36.08 -30.18
C VAL A 52 -40.09 36.98 -31.40
N ASP A 53 -40.68 38.18 -31.40
CA ASP A 53 -40.53 39.13 -32.51
C ASP A 53 -39.42 40.15 -32.21
N PHE A 54 -38.26 39.98 -32.86
CA PHE A 54 -37.15 40.94 -32.81
C PHE A 54 -37.56 42.36 -33.21
N ARG A 55 -38.44 42.53 -34.20
CA ARG A 55 -38.80 43.85 -34.74
C ARG A 55 -39.75 44.61 -33.82
N ALA A 56 -40.68 43.93 -33.18
CA ALA A 56 -41.59 44.54 -32.20
C ALA A 56 -40.97 44.71 -30.81
N GLY A 57 -40.04 43.82 -30.41
CA GLY A 57 -39.42 43.81 -29.09
C GLY A 57 -38.07 44.52 -29.02
N ALA A 58 -37.01 43.86 -29.50
CA ALA A 58 -35.63 44.29 -29.29
C ALA A 58 -35.17 45.42 -30.23
N ALA A 59 -35.50 45.38 -31.52
CA ALA A 59 -34.98 46.32 -32.51
C ALA A 59 -35.22 47.81 -32.15
N PRO A 60 -36.42 48.22 -31.68
CA PRO A 60 -36.67 49.61 -31.30
C PRO A 60 -35.87 50.05 -30.08
N LEU A 61 -35.57 49.13 -29.15
CA LEU A 61 -34.80 49.41 -27.93
C LEU A 61 -33.30 49.46 -28.21
N LEU A 62 -32.80 48.55 -29.05
CA LEU A 62 -31.40 48.55 -29.49
C LEU A 62 -31.07 49.84 -30.25
N GLY A 63 -31.92 50.22 -31.21
CA GLY A 63 -31.74 51.43 -31.99
C GLY A 63 -31.71 52.71 -31.13
N ARG A 64 -32.58 52.77 -30.11
CA ARG A 64 -32.67 53.93 -29.22
C ARG A 64 -31.57 54.02 -28.16
N HIS A 65 -31.10 52.88 -27.63
CA HIS A 65 -30.26 52.88 -26.41
C HIS A 65 -28.93 52.14 -26.53
N CYS A 66 -28.73 51.30 -27.54
CA CYS A 66 -27.57 50.39 -27.59
C CYS A 66 -26.65 50.62 -28.79
N LEU A 67 -27.19 50.96 -29.97
CA LEU A 67 -26.42 51.01 -31.22
C LEU A 67 -25.43 52.19 -31.31
N GLU A 68 -25.56 53.21 -30.46
CA GLU A 68 -24.58 54.29 -30.35
C GLU A 68 -23.20 53.76 -29.90
N CYS A 69 -23.18 52.81 -28.94
CA CYS A 69 -21.95 52.19 -28.44
C CYS A 69 -21.64 50.85 -29.12
N HIS A 70 -22.67 50.09 -29.49
CA HIS A 70 -22.60 48.72 -30.04
C HIS A 70 -23.01 48.63 -31.52
N GLY A 71 -22.78 49.70 -32.29
CA GLY A 71 -23.07 49.75 -33.71
C GLY A 71 -22.10 48.95 -34.58
N ALA A 72 -22.15 49.16 -35.90
CA ALA A 72 -21.29 48.45 -36.87
C ALA A 72 -19.78 48.68 -36.67
N LYS A 73 -19.41 49.80 -36.02
CA LYS A 73 -18.07 50.10 -35.52
C LYS A 73 -18.17 50.32 -34.01
N PRO A 74 -18.09 49.25 -33.18
CA PRO A 74 -18.30 49.38 -31.75
C PRO A 74 -17.21 50.24 -31.11
N VAL A 75 -17.60 51.11 -30.19
CA VAL A 75 -16.67 52.05 -29.52
C VAL A 75 -16.13 51.44 -28.21
N ARG A 76 -16.76 50.37 -27.69
CA ARG A 76 -16.36 49.67 -26.45
C ARG A 76 -16.63 48.15 -26.54
N ASN A 77 -15.67 47.35 -26.07
CA ASN A 77 -15.73 45.88 -25.91
C ASN A 77 -16.05 45.05 -27.19
N ASP A 78 -15.80 45.59 -28.39
CA ASP A 78 -15.93 44.92 -29.70
C ASP A 78 -17.28 44.23 -30.02
N LEU A 79 -18.33 44.47 -29.21
CA LEU A 79 -19.65 43.88 -29.42
C LEU A 79 -20.44 44.70 -30.45
N ASN A 80 -20.66 44.12 -31.64
CA ASN A 80 -21.51 44.66 -32.70
C ASN A 80 -22.92 44.05 -32.63
N LEU A 81 -23.89 44.84 -32.14
CA LEU A 81 -25.31 44.49 -32.12
C LEU A 81 -26.06 44.91 -33.39
N ALA A 82 -25.52 45.85 -34.18
CA ALA A 82 -26.14 46.31 -35.43
C ALA A 82 -26.23 45.23 -36.52
N ARG A 83 -25.43 44.16 -36.41
CA ARG A 83 -25.52 43.01 -37.33
C ARG A 83 -26.78 42.16 -37.15
N PHE A 84 -27.50 42.31 -36.03
CA PHE A 84 -28.78 41.63 -35.80
C PHE A 84 -29.92 42.51 -36.33
N THR A 85 -30.43 42.15 -37.50
CA THR A 85 -31.49 42.90 -38.21
C THR A 85 -32.84 42.16 -38.21
N ASN A 86 -32.83 40.88 -37.85
CA ASN A 86 -34.00 40.02 -37.83
C ASN A 86 -33.87 38.92 -36.76
N GLN A 87 -34.98 38.25 -36.49
CA GLN A 87 -35.09 37.19 -35.48
C GLN A 87 -34.14 36.01 -35.77
N ALA A 88 -34.02 35.56 -37.02
CA ALA A 88 -33.18 34.43 -37.39
C ALA A 88 -31.69 34.68 -37.08
N GLN A 89 -31.20 35.90 -37.30
CA GLN A 89 -29.83 36.29 -36.93
C GLN A 89 -29.61 36.27 -35.41
N ALA A 90 -30.61 36.68 -34.63
CA ALA A 90 -30.54 36.62 -33.17
C ALA A 90 -30.54 35.16 -32.66
N GLN A 91 -31.38 34.30 -33.24
CA GLN A 91 -31.47 32.86 -32.93
C GLN A 91 -30.21 32.08 -33.32
N ALA A 92 -29.48 32.53 -34.34
CA ALA A 92 -28.23 31.91 -34.75
C ALA A 92 -27.09 32.09 -33.72
N GLU A 93 -27.12 33.16 -32.91
CA GLU A 93 -26.08 33.47 -31.92
C GLU A 93 -26.63 33.71 -30.49
N PRO A 94 -27.32 32.72 -29.89
CA PRO A 94 -28.01 32.95 -28.62
C PRO A 94 -27.04 33.13 -27.44
N LEU A 95 -25.75 32.77 -27.59
CA LEU A 95 -24.71 33.04 -26.57
C LEU A 95 -24.39 34.52 -26.44
N VAL A 96 -24.47 35.28 -27.54
CA VAL A 96 -24.30 36.74 -27.51
C VAL A 96 -25.43 37.35 -26.69
N TRP A 97 -26.66 36.90 -26.94
CA TRP A 97 -27.84 37.37 -26.23
C TRP A 97 -27.89 36.94 -24.78
N ALA A 98 -27.35 35.76 -24.43
CA ALA A 98 -27.18 35.37 -23.03
C ALA A 98 -26.25 36.33 -22.26
N LYS A 99 -25.13 36.76 -22.87
CA LYS A 99 -24.24 37.77 -22.27
C LYS A 99 -24.90 39.14 -22.18
N VAL A 100 -25.66 39.55 -23.20
CA VAL A 100 -26.44 40.80 -23.17
C VAL A 100 -27.47 40.75 -22.04
N LEU A 101 -28.19 39.64 -21.88
CA LEU A 101 -29.16 39.41 -20.81
C LEU A 101 -28.50 39.58 -19.43
N GLU A 102 -27.35 38.92 -19.19
CA GLU A 102 -26.60 39.05 -17.94
C GLU A 102 -26.26 40.52 -17.61
N GLN A 103 -25.82 41.28 -18.62
CA GLN A 103 -25.48 42.70 -18.47
C GLN A 103 -26.70 43.59 -18.20
N LEU A 104 -27.85 43.26 -18.80
CA LEU A 104 -29.12 43.96 -18.60
C LEU A 104 -29.72 43.69 -17.23
N GLU A 105 -29.71 42.42 -16.79
CA GLU A 105 -30.16 41.98 -15.46
C GLU A 105 -29.29 42.60 -14.35
N ALA A 106 -27.98 42.70 -14.59
CA ALA A 106 -27.04 43.38 -13.69
C ALA A 106 -27.16 44.93 -13.70
N LYS A 107 -28.06 45.49 -14.53
CA LYS A 107 -28.23 46.94 -14.78
C LYS A 107 -26.93 47.65 -15.18
N GLU A 108 -26.01 46.96 -15.84
CA GLU A 108 -24.70 47.51 -16.27
C GLU A 108 -24.78 48.22 -17.62
N MET A 109 -25.76 47.85 -18.44
CA MET A 109 -25.97 48.40 -19.78
C MET A 109 -27.38 49.01 -19.91
N PRO A 110 -27.54 50.22 -20.46
CA PRO A 110 -26.50 51.21 -20.76
C PRO A 110 -25.82 51.75 -19.47
N PRO A 111 -24.53 52.12 -19.52
CA PRO A 111 -23.82 52.63 -18.34
C PRO A 111 -24.36 53.99 -17.89
N ALA A 112 -24.25 54.31 -16.60
CA ALA A 112 -24.82 55.52 -16.00
C ALA A 112 -24.36 56.86 -16.62
N LYS A 113 -23.26 56.88 -17.39
CA LYS A 113 -22.73 58.06 -18.11
C LYS A 113 -23.07 58.07 -19.61
N ALA A 114 -23.87 57.12 -20.11
CA ALA A 114 -24.30 57.12 -21.50
C ALA A 114 -25.28 58.29 -21.77
N ALA A 115 -25.23 58.87 -22.97
CA ALA A 115 -26.18 59.90 -23.41
C ALA A 115 -27.63 59.38 -23.47
N THR A 116 -27.79 58.06 -23.55
CA THR A 116 -29.06 57.35 -23.66
C THR A 116 -29.36 56.56 -22.38
N THR A 117 -30.42 56.96 -21.67
CA THR A 117 -30.96 56.23 -20.50
C THR A 117 -32.12 55.34 -20.94
N ILE A 118 -32.13 54.08 -20.48
CA ILE A 118 -33.26 53.16 -20.65
C ILE A 118 -34.13 53.17 -19.39
N SER A 119 -35.46 53.24 -19.53
CA SER A 119 -36.36 53.12 -18.37
C SER A 119 -36.39 51.69 -17.80
N ASP A 120 -36.79 51.52 -16.53
CA ASP A 120 -36.90 50.18 -15.93
C ASP A 120 -37.92 49.30 -16.67
N GLY A 121 -39.00 49.88 -17.22
CA GLY A 121 -39.99 49.17 -18.04
C GLY A 121 -39.43 48.70 -19.39
N GLU A 122 -38.71 49.56 -20.10
CA GLU A 122 -38.05 49.20 -21.37
C GLU A 122 -36.91 48.19 -21.15
N ARG A 123 -36.18 48.30 -20.05
CA ARG A 123 -35.18 47.31 -19.64
C ARG A 123 -35.84 45.96 -19.39
N ALA A 124 -36.94 45.94 -18.63
CA ALA A 124 -37.70 44.72 -18.37
C ALA A 124 -38.22 44.09 -19.67
N GLN A 125 -38.66 44.91 -20.63
CA GLN A 125 -39.06 44.44 -21.96
C GLN A 125 -37.90 43.78 -22.72
N LEU A 126 -36.72 44.40 -22.75
CA LEU A 126 -35.54 43.84 -23.44
C LEU A 126 -35.02 42.57 -22.74
N ILE A 127 -35.01 42.55 -21.41
CA ILE A 127 -34.68 41.37 -20.59
C ILE A 127 -35.65 40.24 -20.91
N THR A 128 -36.96 40.52 -20.90
CA THR A 128 -37.99 39.51 -21.19
C THR A 128 -37.79 38.93 -22.59
N TRP A 129 -37.60 39.79 -23.60
CA TRP A 129 -37.35 39.33 -24.97
C TRP A 129 -36.07 38.48 -25.09
N ALA A 130 -34.95 38.94 -24.52
CA ALA A 130 -33.67 38.23 -24.60
C ALA A 130 -33.73 36.90 -23.83
N LYS A 131 -34.40 36.89 -22.67
CA LYS A 131 -34.66 35.70 -21.87
C LYS A 131 -35.50 34.69 -22.64
N THR A 132 -36.62 35.09 -23.23
CA THR A 132 -37.47 34.20 -24.04
C THR A 132 -36.70 33.64 -25.25
N LEU A 133 -35.89 34.46 -25.95
CA LEU A 133 -35.02 33.99 -27.04
C LEU A 133 -34.07 32.89 -26.55
N VAL A 134 -33.32 33.17 -25.48
CA VAL A 134 -32.30 32.25 -24.98
C VAL A 134 -32.94 30.97 -24.43
N GLU A 135 -34.07 31.07 -23.73
CA GLU A 135 -34.82 29.92 -23.22
C GLU A 135 -35.40 29.07 -24.35
N THR A 136 -35.97 29.71 -25.39
CA THR A 136 -36.50 29.00 -26.57
C THR A 136 -35.39 28.25 -27.29
N GLU A 137 -34.23 28.89 -27.51
CA GLU A 137 -33.08 28.23 -28.14
C GLU A 137 -32.41 27.17 -27.26
N ALA A 138 -32.46 27.35 -25.94
CA ALA A 138 -31.98 26.34 -24.99
C ALA A 138 -32.88 25.10 -25.00
N LEU A 139 -34.20 25.28 -25.01
CA LEU A 139 -35.18 24.21 -25.05
C LEU A 139 -35.18 23.48 -26.41
N SER A 140 -35.06 24.20 -27.52
CA SER A 140 -35.01 23.59 -28.86
C SER A 140 -33.77 22.70 -29.06
N ARG A 141 -32.70 22.97 -28.30
CA ARG A 141 -31.45 22.19 -28.30
C ARG A 141 -31.29 21.34 -27.05
N ALA A 142 -32.32 21.21 -26.22
CA ALA A 142 -32.24 20.48 -24.96
C ALA A 142 -31.83 19.02 -25.19
N GLY A 143 -30.88 18.54 -24.40
CA GLY A 143 -30.37 17.18 -24.52
C GLY A 143 -29.30 16.96 -25.59
N ASP A 144 -28.96 17.99 -26.38
CA ASP A 144 -27.76 17.96 -27.22
C ASP A 144 -26.49 18.01 -26.33
N PRO A 145 -25.65 16.95 -26.34
CA PRO A 145 -24.49 16.83 -25.46
C PRO A 145 -23.32 17.75 -25.85
N GLY A 146 -23.44 18.55 -26.90
CA GLY A 146 -22.37 19.42 -27.36
C GLY A 146 -21.34 18.70 -28.23
N PRO A 147 -20.38 19.44 -28.82
CA PRO A 147 -19.32 18.88 -29.64
C PRO A 147 -18.28 18.11 -28.80
N VAL A 148 -17.72 17.06 -29.39
CA VAL A 148 -16.62 16.31 -28.80
C VAL A 148 -15.36 17.16 -28.79
N LYS A 149 -14.81 17.43 -27.61
CA LYS A 149 -13.49 18.06 -27.45
C LYS A 149 -12.46 16.98 -27.15
N LEU A 150 -11.38 16.96 -27.92
CA LEU A 150 -10.26 16.07 -27.63
C LEU A 150 -9.64 16.47 -26.29
N ARG A 151 -9.68 15.57 -25.32
CA ARG A 151 -9.25 15.82 -23.94
C ARG A 151 -8.08 14.91 -23.59
N ARG A 152 -6.92 15.50 -23.28
CA ARG A 152 -5.79 14.74 -22.72
C ARG A 152 -5.98 14.50 -21.22
N LEU A 153 -5.17 13.64 -20.64
CA LEU A 153 -5.05 13.56 -19.19
C LEU A 153 -4.40 14.85 -18.68
N SER A 154 -5.03 15.49 -17.70
CA SER A 154 -4.39 16.51 -16.86
C SER A 154 -3.21 15.90 -16.08
N LYS A 155 -2.39 16.75 -15.46
CA LYS A 155 -1.23 16.30 -14.67
C LYS A 155 -1.63 15.30 -13.58
N VAL A 156 -2.69 15.60 -12.83
CA VAL A 156 -3.17 14.74 -11.74
C VAL A 156 -3.75 13.44 -12.28
N GLU A 157 -4.57 13.53 -13.33
CA GLU A 157 -5.13 12.37 -14.01
C GLU A 157 -4.04 11.43 -14.56
N TYR A 158 -2.95 11.99 -15.10
CA TYR A 158 -1.80 11.22 -15.58
C TYR A 158 -1.13 10.45 -14.44
N ASP A 159 -0.75 11.13 -13.35
CA ASP A 159 -0.06 10.49 -12.22
C ASP A 159 -0.94 9.44 -11.55
N ARG A 160 -2.25 9.70 -11.39
CA ARG A 160 -3.20 8.69 -10.89
C ARG A 160 -3.32 7.50 -11.83
N THR A 161 -3.37 7.73 -13.13
CA THR A 161 -3.43 6.62 -14.11
C THR A 161 -2.17 5.77 -14.06
N VAL A 162 -0.98 6.38 -13.98
CA VAL A 162 0.28 5.65 -13.84
C VAL A 162 0.31 4.89 -12.52
N ARG A 163 -0.13 5.50 -11.42
CA ARG A 163 -0.18 4.85 -10.11
C ARG A 163 -1.11 3.64 -10.10
N GLU A 164 -2.30 3.75 -10.66
CA GLU A 164 -3.25 2.62 -10.77
C GLU A 164 -2.74 1.52 -11.72
N LEU A 165 -2.01 1.89 -12.78
CA LEU A 165 -1.44 0.93 -13.71
C LEU A 165 -0.27 0.15 -13.10
N THR A 166 0.55 0.80 -12.27
CA THR A 166 1.83 0.28 -11.79
C THR A 166 1.82 -0.15 -10.32
N GLY A 167 0.86 0.33 -9.53
CA GLY A 167 0.85 0.21 -8.06
C GLY A 167 1.81 1.16 -7.34
N VAL A 168 2.49 2.06 -8.07
CA VAL A 168 3.57 2.91 -7.54
C VAL A 168 3.26 4.38 -7.79
N ASP A 169 3.39 5.20 -6.74
CA ASP A 169 3.29 6.66 -6.86
C ASP A 169 4.64 7.27 -7.25
N LEU A 170 4.75 7.68 -8.52
CA LEU A 170 6.00 8.20 -9.10
C LEU A 170 6.05 9.73 -9.19
N GLY A 171 4.91 10.43 -9.07
CA GLY A 171 4.82 11.89 -9.16
C GLY A 171 5.45 12.51 -10.42
N LEU A 172 5.36 11.83 -11.57
CA LEU A 172 6.06 12.18 -12.81
C LEU A 172 5.57 13.50 -13.39
N ALA A 173 4.27 13.77 -13.25
CA ALA A 173 3.65 14.95 -13.84
C ALA A 173 4.10 16.25 -13.19
N LYS A 174 4.78 16.24 -12.03
CA LYS A 174 5.39 17.45 -11.44
C LYS A 174 6.28 18.21 -12.42
N ALA A 175 6.98 17.50 -13.31
CA ALA A 175 7.84 18.07 -14.33
C ALA A 175 7.10 18.60 -15.59
N PHE A 176 5.78 18.41 -15.68
CA PHE A 176 4.99 18.84 -16.83
C PHE A 176 4.64 20.33 -16.71
N PRO A 177 4.55 21.05 -17.85
CA PRO A 177 3.95 22.38 -17.89
C PRO A 177 2.57 22.42 -17.20
N ALA A 178 2.20 23.55 -16.62
CA ALA A 178 0.88 23.71 -15.99
C ALA A 178 -0.25 23.51 -17.01
N ASP A 179 -1.35 22.90 -16.57
CA ASP A 179 -2.56 22.77 -17.38
C ASP A 179 -3.31 24.11 -17.42
N GLY A 180 -3.80 24.49 -18.59
CA GLY A 180 -4.66 25.67 -18.73
C GLY A 180 -6.06 25.37 -18.19
N ALA A 181 -6.57 26.23 -17.30
CA ALA A 181 -7.97 26.19 -16.92
C ALA A 181 -8.83 26.82 -18.03
N ALA A 182 -9.95 26.18 -18.39
CA ALA A 182 -10.91 26.75 -19.33
C ALA A 182 -12.36 26.49 -18.87
N GLY A 183 -13.31 26.94 -19.69
CA GLY A 183 -14.75 26.83 -19.42
C GLY A 183 -15.12 27.41 -18.06
N GLU A 184 -15.60 26.54 -17.16
CA GLU A 184 -16.06 26.90 -15.81
C GLU A 184 -14.92 27.05 -14.77
N GLY A 185 -13.66 27.01 -15.22
CA GLY A 185 -12.47 27.26 -14.41
C GLY A 185 -11.70 26.00 -14.02
N PHE A 186 -11.76 24.93 -14.82
CA PHE A 186 -11.15 23.64 -14.49
C PHE A 186 -10.04 23.26 -15.47
N THR A 187 -9.04 22.53 -14.98
CA THR A 187 -7.90 22.05 -15.76
C THR A 187 -8.20 20.76 -16.53
N ASN A 188 -9.37 20.14 -16.29
CA ASN A 188 -9.82 18.92 -16.98
C ASN A 188 -10.67 19.20 -18.24
N THR A 189 -10.80 20.46 -18.65
CA THR A 189 -11.60 20.90 -19.82
C THR A 189 -10.79 20.85 -21.12
N GLY A 190 -11.36 20.25 -22.17
CA GLY A 190 -10.68 20.05 -23.45
C GLY A 190 -10.20 21.35 -24.13
N GLU A 191 -10.88 22.48 -23.93
CA GLU A 191 -10.51 23.77 -24.52
C GLU A 191 -9.20 24.36 -23.99
N GLY A 192 -8.83 24.03 -22.74
CA GLY A 192 -7.58 24.46 -22.10
C GLY A 192 -6.40 23.52 -22.34
N MET A 193 -6.62 22.40 -23.04
CA MET A 193 -5.72 21.26 -23.11
C MET A 193 -4.96 21.16 -24.43
N SER A 194 -4.18 22.18 -24.76
CA SER A 194 -3.28 22.10 -25.92
C SER A 194 -2.09 21.15 -25.65
N MET A 195 -1.55 20.57 -26.72
CA MET A 195 -0.32 19.78 -26.70
C MET A 195 0.83 20.65 -27.18
N SER A 196 1.85 20.85 -26.32
CA SER A 196 3.08 21.54 -26.69
C SER A 196 4.21 20.54 -26.98
N PRO A 197 5.21 20.92 -27.81
CA PRO A 197 6.39 20.07 -28.02
C PRO A 197 7.11 19.71 -26.71
N VAL A 198 7.16 20.64 -25.75
CA VAL A 198 7.74 20.41 -24.41
C VAL A 198 6.95 19.34 -23.66
N LEU A 199 5.62 19.43 -23.66
CA LEU A 199 4.78 18.44 -22.98
C LEU A 199 4.94 17.04 -23.59
N LEU A 200 5.01 16.94 -24.93
CA LEU A 200 5.23 15.67 -25.62
C LEU A 200 6.58 15.03 -25.23
N ALA A 201 7.65 15.83 -25.14
CA ALA A 201 8.94 15.36 -24.65
C ALA A 201 8.84 14.84 -23.21
N LYS A 202 8.14 15.56 -22.33
CA LYS A 202 7.92 15.14 -20.94
C LYS A 202 7.12 13.83 -20.82
N TYR A 203 6.12 13.60 -21.68
CA TYR A 203 5.43 12.31 -21.72
C TYR A 203 6.35 11.17 -22.15
N SER A 204 7.24 11.39 -23.11
CA SER A 204 8.24 10.38 -23.52
C SER A 204 9.22 10.06 -22.38
N ASP A 205 9.70 11.08 -21.67
CA ASP A 205 10.60 10.89 -20.51
C ASP A 205 9.91 10.16 -19.36
N ALA A 206 8.65 10.51 -19.07
CA ALA A 206 7.83 9.83 -18.06
C ALA A 206 7.57 8.37 -18.45
N ALA A 207 7.21 8.09 -19.71
CA ALA A 207 7.01 6.74 -20.21
C ALA A 207 8.27 5.86 -20.07
N LYS A 208 9.45 6.41 -20.39
CA LYS A 208 10.73 5.71 -20.18
C LYS A 208 11.02 5.45 -18.70
N GLN A 209 10.70 6.40 -17.82
CA GLN A 209 10.86 6.23 -16.37
C GLN A 209 9.98 5.10 -15.81
N VAL A 210 8.73 5.00 -16.28
CA VAL A 210 7.84 3.88 -15.93
C VAL A 210 8.37 2.58 -16.51
N ALA A 211 8.77 2.57 -17.78
CA ALA A 211 9.26 1.37 -18.45
C ALA A 211 10.52 0.79 -17.78
N ARG A 212 11.44 1.64 -17.28
CA ARG A 212 12.63 1.19 -16.53
C ARG A 212 12.31 0.49 -15.21
N ARG A 213 11.09 0.64 -14.69
CA ARG A 213 10.62 0.02 -13.45
C ARG A 213 9.90 -1.31 -13.66
N ALA A 214 9.73 -1.74 -14.91
CA ALA A 214 9.21 -3.07 -15.20
C ALA A 214 10.22 -4.15 -14.76
N VAL A 215 9.79 -5.06 -13.90
CA VAL A 215 10.57 -6.20 -13.39
C VAL A 215 10.02 -7.44 -14.08
N LEU A 216 10.81 -8.02 -14.99
CA LEU A 216 10.45 -9.24 -15.72
C LEU A 216 10.51 -10.45 -14.80
N LEU A 217 9.60 -11.41 -14.98
CA LEU A 217 9.38 -12.57 -14.13
C LEU A 217 9.02 -13.79 -14.99
N PRO A 218 9.20 -15.03 -14.51
CA PRO A 218 8.89 -16.25 -15.29
C PRO A 218 7.43 -16.38 -15.80
N ASP A 219 6.53 -15.60 -15.21
CA ASP A 219 5.09 -15.61 -15.39
C ASP A 219 4.51 -14.26 -15.88
N GLY A 220 5.36 -13.28 -16.24
CA GLY A 220 4.89 -11.97 -16.68
C GLY A 220 5.85 -10.85 -16.25
N PHE A 221 5.31 -9.66 -15.97
CA PHE A 221 6.11 -8.62 -15.32
C PHE A 221 5.28 -7.81 -14.34
N ARG A 222 5.96 -7.21 -13.37
CA ARG A 222 5.39 -6.25 -12.42
C ARG A 222 6.13 -4.92 -12.51
N PHE A 223 5.65 -3.90 -11.80
CA PHE A 223 6.41 -2.67 -11.61
C PHE A 223 7.00 -2.61 -10.19
N SER A 224 8.15 -1.94 -10.05
CA SER A 224 8.79 -1.64 -8.77
C SER A 224 8.86 -0.11 -8.56
N ALA A 225 8.99 0.31 -7.30
CA ALA A 225 9.30 1.70 -6.98
C ALA A 225 10.69 2.11 -7.48
N SER A 226 11.63 1.17 -7.47
CA SER A 226 13.00 1.34 -7.94
C SER A 226 13.14 0.98 -9.41
N ASP A 227 14.09 1.64 -10.08
CA ASP A 227 14.59 1.25 -11.40
C ASP A 227 15.93 0.50 -11.33
N GLN A 228 16.34 0.03 -10.14
CA GLN A 228 17.59 -0.68 -9.89
C GLN A 228 17.37 -2.18 -9.64
N SER A 229 18.13 -3.02 -10.34
CA SER A 229 18.06 -4.48 -10.23
C SER A 229 18.38 -5.01 -8.83
N ARG A 230 19.28 -4.33 -8.10
CA ARG A 230 19.62 -4.68 -6.70
C ARG A 230 18.38 -4.56 -5.81
N ASP A 231 17.64 -3.47 -5.91
CA ASP A 231 16.45 -3.25 -5.09
C ASP A 231 15.36 -4.27 -5.44
N TRP A 232 15.23 -4.67 -6.70
CA TRP A 232 14.29 -5.73 -7.11
C TRP A 232 14.63 -7.09 -6.49
N THR A 233 15.93 -7.37 -6.34
CA THR A 233 16.42 -8.57 -5.66
C THR A 233 16.09 -8.51 -4.16
N ASP A 234 16.33 -7.37 -3.52
CA ASP A 234 16.01 -7.14 -2.11
C ASP A 234 14.49 -7.23 -1.84
N GLU A 235 13.65 -6.70 -2.75
CA GLU A 235 12.19 -6.86 -2.71
C GLU A 235 11.77 -8.34 -2.79
N ALA A 236 12.40 -9.13 -3.67
CA ALA A 236 12.10 -10.56 -3.80
C ALA A 236 12.53 -11.35 -2.56
N ILE A 237 13.70 -11.03 -1.98
CA ILE A 237 14.15 -11.59 -0.70
C ILE A 237 13.18 -11.22 0.42
N ALA A 238 12.73 -9.97 0.48
CA ALA A 238 11.76 -9.50 1.47
C ALA A 238 10.43 -10.25 1.36
N ALA A 239 9.95 -10.53 0.13
CA ALA A 239 8.74 -11.31 -0.10
C ALA A 239 8.88 -12.76 0.42
N ILE A 240 10.01 -13.42 0.18
CA ILE A 240 10.28 -14.76 0.73
C ILE A 240 10.35 -14.72 2.26
N ARG A 241 11.02 -13.71 2.85
CA ARG A 241 11.08 -13.54 4.32
C ARG A 241 9.70 -13.32 4.92
N ALA A 242 8.86 -12.51 4.29
CA ALA A 242 7.49 -12.28 4.72
C ALA A 242 6.65 -13.57 4.66
N PHE A 243 6.85 -14.40 3.63
CA PHE A 243 6.24 -15.73 3.56
C PHE A 243 6.74 -16.64 4.69
N HIS A 244 8.06 -16.74 4.90
CA HIS A 244 8.65 -17.56 5.97
C HIS A 244 8.16 -17.16 7.37
N ALA A 245 7.99 -15.86 7.62
CA ALA A 245 7.51 -15.33 8.90
C ALA A 245 6.09 -15.81 9.28
N ARG A 246 5.31 -16.35 8.33
CA ARG A 246 4.01 -17.00 8.61
C ARG A 246 4.16 -18.34 9.34
N PHE A 247 5.32 -19.00 9.28
CA PHE A 247 5.48 -20.40 9.70
C PHE A 247 6.64 -20.65 10.66
N ALA A 248 7.68 -19.82 10.65
CA ALA A 248 8.88 -20.01 11.45
C ALA A 248 9.31 -18.72 12.16
N ASN A 249 10.10 -18.87 13.23
CA ASN A 249 10.74 -17.72 13.87
C ASN A 249 11.86 -17.14 12.95
N PRO A 250 12.45 -15.97 13.28
CA PRO A 250 13.52 -15.38 12.46
C PRO A 250 14.77 -16.26 12.28
N ALA A 251 14.98 -17.26 13.15
CA ALA A 251 16.05 -18.24 13.04
C ALA A 251 15.66 -19.49 12.21
N GLY A 252 14.41 -19.58 11.74
CA GLY A 252 13.87 -20.72 10.99
C GLY A 252 13.49 -21.92 11.88
N GLU A 253 13.53 -21.78 13.21
CA GLU A 253 13.36 -22.90 14.14
C GLU A 253 11.90 -23.36 14.28
N LEU A 254 11.75 -24.66 14.55
CA LEU A 254 10.46 -25.26 14.86
C LEU A 254 10.10 -25.04 16.33
N VAL A 255 9.04 -24.27 16.60
CA VAL A 255 8.53 -24.04 17.96
C VAL A 255 7.45 -25.08 18.28
N VAL A 256 7.82 -26.13 19.02
CA VAL A 256 6.98 -27.34 19.22
C VAL A 256 6.01 -27.24 20.41
N GLU A 257 6.36 -26.46 21.45
CA GLU A 257 5.58 -26.38 22.70
C GLU A 257 4.09 -26.08 22.52
N PRO A 258 3.68 -25.10 21.69
CA PRO A 258 2.26 -24.80 21.51
C PRO A 258 1.48 -25.98 20.92
N TYR A 259 2.11 -26.75 20.02
CA TYR A 259 1.50 -27.93 19.42
C TYR A 259 1.34 -29.06 20.44
N ILE A 260 2.37 -29.31 21.26
CA ILE A 260 2.28 -30.32 22.32
C ILE A 260 1.20 -29.93 23.33
N ALA A 261 1.19 -28.67 23.80
CA ALA A 261 0.18 -28.17 24.72
C ALA A 261 -1.24 -28.36 24.17
N ALA A 262 -1.48 -28.07 22.89
CA ALA A 262 -2.76 -28.30 22.24
C ALA A 262 -3.14 -29.79 22.20
N THR A 263 -2.21 -30.69 21.86
CA THR A 263 -2.47 -32.14 21.87
C THR A 263 -2.74 -32.71 23.27
N LEU A 264 -2.21 -32.09 24.33
CA LEU A 264 -2.50 -32.45 25.72
C LEU A 264 -3.88 -31.93 26.15
N ARG A 265 -4.15 -30.63 25.96
CA ARG A 265 -5.42 -29.98 26.34
C ARG A 265 -6.62 -30.61 25.65
N HIS A 266 -6.51 -30.86 24.35
CA HIS A 266 -7.64 -31.31 23.53
C HIS A 266 -7.61 -32.81 23.21
N ARG A 267 -6.82 -33.60 23.95
CA ARG A 267 -6.57 -35.02 23.67
C ARG A 267 -7.84 -35.83 23.48
N GLU A 268 -8.80 -35.71 24.39
CA GLU A 268 -10.04 -36.50 24.32
C GLU A 268 -10.92 -36.06 23.15
N ARG A 269 -10.97 -34.76 22.86
CA ARG A 269 -11.69 -34.24 21.69
C ARG A 269 -11.06 -34.73 20.37
N LEU A 270 -9.74 -34.71 20.28
CA LEU A 270 -9.00 -35.20 19.12
C LEU A 270 -9.12 -36.73 18.94
N ARG A 271 -9.31 -37.51 20.01
CA ARG A 271 -9.61 -38.96 19.91
C ARG A 271 -11.03 -39.24 19.43
N ALA A 272 -11.99 -38.42 19.86
CA ALA A 272 -13.40 -38.60 19.54
C ALA A 272 -13.73 -38.20 18.10
N ASP A 273 -13.06 -37.17 17.58
CA ASP A 273 -13.31 -36.64 16.24
C ASP A 273 -12.02 -36.09 15.61
N ASP A 274 -11.50 -36.79 14.61
CA ASP A 274 -10.34 -36.33 13.82
C ASP A 274 -10.61 -35.01 13.08
N LYS A 275 -11.88 -34.62 12.85
CA LYS A 275 -12.23 -33.32 12.27
C LYS A 275 -12.01 -32.16 13.23
N ALA A 276 -11.86 -32.41 14.54
CA ALA A 276 -11.58 -31.38 15.53
C ALA A 276 -10.24 -30.68 15.33
N ILE A 277 -9.31 -31.27 14.56
CA ILE A 277 -8.00 -30.68 14.23
C ILE A 277 -8.15 -29.28 13.62
N ASP A 278 -9.13 -29.08 12.73
CA ASP A 278 -9.30 -27.81 12.01
C ASP A 278 -9.76 -26.70 12.97
N ASP A 279 -10.73 -27.01 13.82
CA ASP A 279 -11.24 -26.10 14.84
C ASP A 279 -10.16 -25.73 15.87
N ILE A 280 -9.39 -26.72 16.33
CA ILE A 280 -8.35 -26.53 17.34
C ILE A 280 -7.19 -25.72 16.76
N ALA A 281 -6.75 -26.04 15.53
CA ALA A 281 -5.70 -25.28 14.85
C ALA A 281 -6.09 -23.80 14.69
N LYS A 282 -7.34 -23.52 14.32
CA LYS A 282 -7.86 -22.15 14.22
C LYS A 282 -7.95 -21.45 15.57
N ALA A 283 -8.45 -22.13 16.60
CA ALA A 283 -8.64 -21.55 17.94
C ALA A 283 -7.30 -21.24 18.64
N GLU A 284 -6.32 -22.14 18.51
CA GLU A 284 -5.00 -22.02 19.14
C GLU A 284 -3.97 -21.32 18.23
N LYS A 285 -4.39 -20.89 17.02
CA LYS A 285 -3.55 -20.25 16.00
C LYS A 285 -2.31 -21.08 15.62
N LEU A 286 -2.51 -22.38 15.42
CA LEU A 286 -1.48 -23.35 15.08
C LEU A 286 -1.56 -23.75 13.59
N ASN A 287 -0.44 -24.21 13.03
CA ASN A 287 -0.45 -24.80 11.69
C ASN A 287 -1.20 -26.14 11.71
N ARG A 288 -2.33 -26.19 10.99
CA ARG A 288 -3.20 -27.38 10.88
C ARG A 288 -2.44 -28.63 10.45
N ARG A 289 -1.61 -28.54 9.41
CA ARG A 289 -0.92 -29.70 8.82
C ARG A 289 0.09 -30.30 9.79
N TYR A 290 0.86 -29.45 10.48
CA TYR A 290 1.80 -29.92 11.49
C TYR A 290 1.08 -30.50 12.71
N LEU A 291 0.00 -29.87 13.18
CA LEU A 291 -0.82 -30.40 14.27
C LEU A 291 -1.39 -31.79 13.94
N ALA A 292 -1.91 -31.98 12.73
CA ALA A 292 -2.43 -33.27 12.27
C ALA A 292 -1.33 -34.34 12.20
N THR A 293 -0.16 -33.97 11.67
CA THR A 293 1.00 -34.86 11.55
C THR A 293 1.49 -35.29 12.92
N LEU A 294 1.60 -34.35 13.85
CA LEU A 294 2.00 -34.59 15.23
C LEU A 294 0.97 -35.45 15.97
N TRP A 295 -0.32 -35.16 15.85
CA TRP A 295 -1.39 -35.96 16.44
C TRP A 295 -1.35 -37.40 15.96
N LYS A 296 -1.27 -37.60 14.64
CA LYS A 296 -1.18 -38.93 14.03
C LYS A 296 0.06 -39.70 14.52
N ALA A 297 1.19 -39.01 14.64
CA ALA A 297 2.41 -39.61 15.15
C ALA A 297 2.28 -40.00 16.64
N LEU A 298 1.71 -39.14 17.50
CA LEU A 298 1.58 -39.41 18.93
C LEU A 298 0.48 -40.44 19.27
N ASN A 299 -0.59 -40.49 18.48
CA ASN A 299 -1.72 -41.39 18.70
C ASN A 299 -1.63 -42.71 17.90
N GLY A 300 -0.72 -42.80 16.92
CA GLY A 300 -0.55 -43.97 16.06
C GLY A 300 0.09 -45.20 16.75
N PRO A 301 0.17 -46.33 16.03
CA PRO A 301 0.80 -47.56 16.52
C PRO A 301 2.31 -47.36 16.79
N PRO A 302 2.98 -48.30 17.50
CA PRO A 302 4.42 -48.27 17.71
C PRO A 302 5.18 -48.14 16.39
N SER A 303 6.26 -47.36 16.37
CA SER A 303 6.98 -47.01 15.12
C SER A 303 8.49 -46.98 15.25
N SER A 304 9.01 -46.43 16.35
CA SER A 304 10.43 -46.48 16.67
C SER A 304 10.62 -46.28 18.16
N TRP A 305 11.67 -46.88 18.72
CA TRP A 305 11.92 -46.86 20.16
C TRP A 305 11.87 -45.43 20.75
N LEU A 306 12.44 -44.43 20.07
CA LEU A 306 12.47 -43.04 20.55
C LEU A 306 11.10 -42.38 20.50
N LEU A 307 10.39 -42.57 19.38
CA LEU A 307 9.06 -41.99 19.24
C LEU A 307 8.06 -42.69 20.15
N ASP A 308 8.24 -43.98 20.43
CA ASP A 308 7.40 -44.76 21.34
C ASP A 308 7.62 -44.39 22.80
N ASP A 309 8.86 -44.05 23.20
CA ASP A 309 9.16 -43.44 24.51
C ASP A 309 8.48 -42.05 24.64
N LEU A 310 8.52 -41.23 23.58
CA LEU A 310 7.78 -39.96 23.54
C LEU A 310 6.27 -40.17 23.66
N LYS A 311 5.70 -41.12 22.92
CA LYS A 311 4.27 -41.47 22.99
C LYS A 311 3.87 -41.89 24.40
N THR A 312 4.70 -42.69 25.06
CA THR A 312 4.46 -43.16 26.43
C THR A 312 4.46 -41.99 27.41
N THR A 313 5.48 -41.15 27.34
CA THR A 313 5.59 -39.92 28.16
C THR A 313 4.41 -39.00 27.94
N TRP A 314 4.04 -38.78 26.67
CA TRP A 314 2.89 -37.98 26.30
C TRP A 314 1.59 -38.57 26.87
N ARG A 315 1.31 -39.87 26.70
CA ARG A 315 0.10 -40.52 27.22
C ARG A 315 -0.06 -40.39 28.74
N GLN A 316 1.05 -40.44 29.48
CA GLN A 316 1.06 -40.32 30.94
C GLN A 316 0.97 -38.87 31.44
N ALA A 317 1.30 -37.88 30.60
CA ALA A 317 1.27 -36.48 30.97
C ALA A 317 -0.16 -35.91 31.02
N GLY A 318 -0.41 -35.07 32.03
CA GLY A 318 -1.60 -34.22 32.15
C GLY A 318 -1.50 -32.92 31.32
N PRO A 319 -2.51 -32.03 31.38
CA PRO A 319 -2.59 -30.82 30.55
C PRO A 319 -1.38 -29.87 30.66
N ASP A 320 -0.74 -29.80 31.83
CA ASP A 320 0.42 -28.93 32.09
C ASP A 320 1.78 -29.57 31.76
N GLY A 321 1.78 -30.80 31.23
CA GLY A 321 3.00 -31.56 30.93
C GLY A 321 3.77 -31.10 29.69
N SER A 322 3.31 -30.06 28.98
CA SER A 322 3.89 -29.64 27.69
C SER A 322 5.36 -29.29 27.80
N LYS A 323 5.77 -28.55 28.84
CA LYS A 323 7.15 -28.11 29.03
C LYS A 323 8.13 -29.28 29.18
N ALA A 324 7.77 -30.30 29.96
CA ALA A 324 8.61 -31.47 30.16
C ALA A 324 8.80 -32.28 28.87
N ILE A 325 7.71 -32.43 28.10
CA ILE A 325 7.74 -33.11 26.80
C ILE A 325 8.54 -32.31 25.77
N THR A 326 8.36 -30.98 25.71
CA THR A 326 9.17 -30.11 24.85
C THR A 326 10.65 -30.21 25.21
N ALA A 327 10.97 -30.21 26.51
CA ALA A 327 12.34 -30.36 26.98
C ALA A 327 12.95 -31.71 26.55
N PHE A 328 12.18 -32.80 26.59
CA PHE A 328 12.58 -34.10 26.03
C PHE A 328 12.85 -34.01 24.52
N ILE A 329 11.93 -33.41 23.77
CA ILE A 329 12.06 -33.25 22.31
C ILE A 329 13.31 -32.44 21.99
N ASP A 330 13.55 -31.34 22.70
CA ASP A 330 14.67 -30.42 22.46
C ASP A 330 16.02 -31.04 22.76
N GLY A 331 16.13 -31.81 23.86
CA GLY A 331 17.34 -32.56 24.18
C GLY A 331 17.71 -33.53 23.05
N TRP A 332 16.74 -34.33 22.59
CA TRP A 332 16.97 -35.25 21.48
C TRP A 332 17.27 -34.51 20.18
N ARG A 333 16.51 -33.46 19.85
CA ARG A 333 16.70 -32.64 18.66
C ARG A 333 18.11 -32.05 18.57
N ASN A 334 18.67 -31.59 19.68
CA ASN A 334 20.04 -31.08 19.73
C ASN A 334 21.11 -32.18 19.62
N SER A 335 20.78 -33.42 19.99
CA SER A 335 21.71 -34.56 19.94
C SER A 335 21.70 -35.26 18.58
N VAL A 336 20.56 -35.27 17.88
CA VAL A 336 20.37 -36.03 16.63
C VAL A 336 20.55 -35.19 15.36
N TRP A 337 20.62 -33.86 15.49
CA TRP A 337 20.84 -32.90 14.41
C TRP A 337 22.09 -32.07 14.64
N LYS A 338 22.85 -31.84 13.57
CA LYS A 338 23.98 -30.90 13.51
C LYS A 338 23.63 -29.76 12.57
N LEU A 339 23.82 -28.53 13.02
CA LEU A 339 23.83 -27.36 12.12
C LEU A 339 25.25 -27.18 11.58
N CYS A 340 25.34 -27.04 10.26
CA CYS A 340 26.59 -26.83 9.52
C CYS A 340 26.67 -25.38 9.06
N ALA A 341 27.88 -24.85 8.91
CA ALA A 341 28.07 -23.59 8.19
C ALA A 341 27.72 -23.83 6.72
N THR A 342 26.85 -22.98 6.18
CA THR A 342 26.36 -23.04 4.80
C THR A 342 27.40 -22.42 3.90
N GLY A 343 27.92 -23.17 2.92
CA GLY A 343 28.94 -22.70 1.98
C GLY A 343 30.23 -23.53 1.98
N ASP A 344 30.49 -24.33 3.01
CA ASP A 344 31.60 -25.28 2.99
C ASP A 344 31.34 -26.39 1.97
N MET A 345 32.19 -26.48 0.94
CA MET A 345 32.25 -27.66 0.07
C MET A 345 32.78 -28.83 0.87
N VAL A 346 31.98 -29.88 1.05
CA VAL A 346 32.35 -31.04 1.88
C VAL A 346 32.75 -32.24 1.03
N GLY A 347 32.87 -31.99 -0.27
CA GLY A 347 33.34 -32.95 -1.24
C GLY A 347 33.20 -32.41 -2.64
N VAL A 348 33.44 -33.31 -3.58
CA VAL A 348 33.39 -33.03 -5.00
C VAL A 348 31.91 -32.91 -5.42
N GLY A 349 31.45 -31.70 -5.80
CA GLY A 349 30.08 -31.49 -6.33
C GLY A 349 28.95 -31.28 -5.32
N HIS A 350 29.21 -31.26 -4.01
CA HIS A 350 28.14 -31.20 -2.98
C HIS A 350 28.42 -30.15 -1.89
N PHE A 351 27.44 -29.27 -1.66
CA PHE A 351 27.37 -28.41 -0.48
C PHE A 351 26.75 -29.20 0.68
N ASN A 352 27.27 -29.05 1.90
CA ASN A 352 26.63 -29.64 3.06
C ASN A 352 25.23 -29.03 3.27
N PRO A 353 24.19 -29.83 3.53
CA PRO A 353 22.94 -29.28 4.02
C PRO A 353 23.21 -28.53 5.34
N TRP A 354 22.63 -27.33 5.49
CA TRP A 354 22.82 -26.52 6.72
C TRP A 354 22.33 -27.24 7.97
N GLN A 355 21.42 -28.21 7.80
CA GLN A 355 20.99 -29.13 8.85
C GLN A 355 21.18 -30.58 8.38
N SER A 356 22.08 -31.30 9.05
CA SER A 356 22.38 -32.70 8.76
C SER A 356 22.14 -33.59 9.98
N PRO A 357 21.83 -34.88 9.80
CA PRO A 357 21.85 -35.83 10.91
C PRO A 357 23.21 -35.75 11.61
N ALA A 358 23.21 -35.51 12.92
CA ALA A 358 24.44 -35.62 13.69
C ALA A 358 25.02 -37.04 13.50
N PRO A 359 26.36 -37.21 13.52
CA PRO A 359 26.96 -38.53 13.49
C PRO A 359 26.25 -39.39 14.53
N GLY A 360 25.68 -40.51 14.06
CA GLY A 360 24.88 -41.38 14.90
C GLY A 360 25.70 -41.87 16.09
N PRO A 361 25.05 -42.43 17.11
CA PRO A 361 25.79 -42.88 18.27
C PRO A 361 26.78 -43.99 17.84
N VAL A 362 27.94 -44.07 18.47
CA VAL A 362 29.06 -44.94 18.05
C VAL A 362 29.24 -46.10 19.02
N LEU A 363 29.90 -47.18 18.61
CA LEU A 363 30.23 -48.27 19.55
C LEU A 363 31.27 -47.83 20.58
N LYS A 364 32.18 -46.93 20.17
CA LYS A 364 33.32 -46.46 20.94
C LYS A 364 33.51 -44.95 20.79
N GLU A 365 33.73 -44.24 21.88
CA GLU A 365 34.03 -42.81 21.89
C GLU A 365 35.16 -42.48 22.86
N THR A 366 36.08 -41.61 22.43
CA THR A 366 37.16 -41.12 23.29
C THR A 366 36.73 -39.84 23.98
N ILE A 367 36.67 -39.86 25.32
CA ILE A 367 36.25 -38.72 26.13
C ILE A 367 37.47 -38.07 26.75
N ARG A 368 37.51 -36.74 26.68
CA ARG A 368 38.61 -35.91 27.19
C ARG A 368 38.07 -34.94 28.24
N LEU A 369 38.70 -34.92 29.42
CA LEU A 369 38.41 -33.98 30.50
C LEU A 369 39.67 -33.18 30.81
N VAL A 370 39.63 -31.86 30.57
CA VAL A 370 40.74 -30.97 30.93
C VAL A 370 40.74 -30.74 32.44
N ILE A 371 41.87 -31.02 33.07
CA ILE A 371 42.13 -30.86 34.50
C ILE A 371 43.10 -29.69 34.66
N LYS A 372 42.60 -28.60 35.23
CA LYS A 372 43.39 -27.41 35.56
C LYS A 372 44.14 -27.59 36.89
N PRO A 373 45.30 -26.93 37.07
CA PRO A 373 46.00 -26.92 38.35
C PRO A 373 45.11 -26.35 39.46
N GLY A 374 44.97 -27.07 40.58
CA GLY A 374 44.14 -26.67 41.71
C GLY A 374 44.87 -26.83 43.05
N LYS A 375 44.31 -26.28 44.12
CA LYS A 375 44.83 -26.44 45.51
C LYS A 375 44.49 -27.80 46.13
N GLU A 376 43.67 -28.60 45.46
CA GLU A 376 43.24 -29.91 45.95
C GLU A 376 44.40 -30.93 45.86
N PRO A 377 44.71 -31.65 46.96
CA PRO A 377 45.81 -32.60 46.99
C PRO A 377 45.55 -33.84 46.11
N ARG A 378 44.28 -34.23 45.96
CA ARG A 378 43.82 -35.33 45.09
C ARG A 378 42.77 -34.81 44.12
N ILE A 379 42.84 -35.29 42.88
CA ILE A 379 41.86 -35.07 41.84
C ILE A 379 40.89 -36.24 41.86
N SER A 380 39.59 -35.95 41.91
CA SER A 380 38.55 -36.93 41.63
C SER A 380 38.10 -36.82 40.17
N VAL A 381 37.99 -37.95 39.50
CA VAL A 381 37.38 -38.11 38.18
C VAL A 381 36.32 -39.20 38.28
N HIS A 382 35.09 -38.86 37.93
CA HIS A 382 33.97 -39.78 37.93
C HIS A 382 33.68 -40.23 36.49
N LEU A 383 33.74 -41.54 36.26
CA LEU A 383 33.28 -42.18 35.03
C LEU A 383 31.86 -42.68 35.27
N ALA A 384 30.89 -42.03 34.67
CA ALA A 384 29.50 -42.40 34.80
C ALA A 384 28.95 -42.88 33.47
N ALA A 385 28.10 -43.90 33.51
CA ALA A 385 27.32 -44.31 32.36
C ALA A 385 25.85 -44.37 32.77
N GLN A 386 25.00 -43.81 31.93
CA GLN A 386 23.55 -43.90 32.09
C GLN A 386 22.91 -44.47 30.83
N THR A 387 21.77 -45.12 31.01
CA THR A 387 20.91 -45.52 29.89
C THR A 387 19.93 -44.38 29.58
N VAL A 388 19.86 -43.97 28.32
CA VAL A 388 18.92 -42.94 27.87
C VAL A 388 17.69 -43.62 27.26
N GLY A 389 16.50 -43.39 27.83
CA GLY A 389 15.25 -44.05 27.44
C GLY A 389 14.81 -45.15 28.42
N SER A 390 14.03 -46.14 27.94
CA SER A 390 13.56 -47.29 28.75
C SER A 390 14.67 -47.95 29.60
N GLU A 391 14.33 -48.41 30.82
CA GLU A 391 15.22 -48.96 31.86
C GLU A 391 15.95 -50.27 31.46
N ARG A 392 16.71 -50.26 30.37
CA ARG A 392 17.43 -51.43 29.84
C ARG A 392 18.83 -51.46 30.41
N LYS A 393 19.28 -52.62 30.89
CA LYS A 393 20.60 -52.77 31.51
C LYS A 393 21.67 -52.96 30.43
N ALA A 394 22.70 -52.11 30.43
CA ALA A 394 23.88 -52.28 29.58
C ALA A 394 25.18 -52.17 30.39
N THR A 395 26.28 -52.73 29.89
CA THR A 395 27.60 -52.59 30.48
C THR A 395 28.46 -51.75 29.55
N ILE A 396 29.19 -50.80 30.14
CA ILE A 396 30.19 -49.99 29.45
C ILE A 396 31.58 -50.44 29.90
N ARG A 397 32.51 -50.52 28.95
CA ARG A 397 33.93 -50.69 29.18
C ARG A 397 34.62 -49.35 29.01
N TRP A 398 35.40 -48.96 29.99
CA TRP A 398 36.25 -47.78 30.01
C TRP A 398 37.68 -48.23 29.74
N GLU A 399 38.09 -48.20 28.48
CA GLU A 399 39.40 -48.64 28.04
C GLU A 399 40.46 -47.55 28.24
N ARG A 400 41.63 -47.98 28.71
CA ARG A 400 42.84 -47.15 28.84
C ARG A 400 42.60 -45.77 29.50
N PRO A 401 41.99 -45.67 30.70
CA PRO A 401 41.94 -44.41 31.44
C PRO A 401 43.37 -43.89 31.66
N ARG A 402 43.66 -42.67 31.18
CA ARG A 402 45.02 -42.15 31.09
C ARG A 402 45.08 -40.63 31.23
N LEU A 403 46.27 -40.14 31.55
CA LEU A 403 46.57 -38.71 31.60
C LEU A 403 47.53 -38.34 30.47
N GLU A 404 47.10 -37.40 29.63
CA GLU A 404 47.88 -36.82 28.55
C GLU A 404 48.34 -35.41 28.96
N THR A 405 49.66 -35.18 28.95
CA THR A 405 50.28 -33.86 29.19
C THR A 405 51.14 -33.51 27.98
N LYS A 406 51.06 -32.26 27.50
CA LYS A 406 51.81 -31.82 26.32
C LYS A 406 53.33 -31.98 26.55
N GLY A 407 53.98 -32.84 25.77
CA GLY A 407 55.42 -33.08 25.83
C GLY A 407 55.89 -34.12 26.88
N GLN A 408 54.97 -34.86 27.50
CA GLN A 408 55.29 -35.99 28.38
C GLN A 408 54.69 -37.29 27.84
N GLU A 409 55.25 -38.44 28.24
CA GLU A 409 54.67 -39.75 27.92
C GLU A 409 53.27 -39.91 28.55
N THR A 410 52.41 -40.64 27.86
CA THR A 410 51.04 -40.90 28.29
C THR A 410 51.04 -41.88 29.44
N ALA A 411 50.49 -41.48 30.59
CA ALA A 411 50.46 -42.32 31.79
C ALA A 411 49.11 -43.04 31.92
N LEU A 412 49.11 -44.38 31.85
CA LEU A 412 47.92 -45.20 32.13
C LEU A 412 47.68 -45.30 33.64
N LEU A 413 46.43 -45.09 34.07
CA LEU A 413 46.10 -45.18 35.50
C LEU A 413 46.21 -46.60 36.05
N ALA A 414 46.00 -47.62 35.21
CA ALA A 414 46.12 -49.03 35.62
C ALA A 414 47.56 -49.40 36.02
N ASP A 415 48.56 -48.92 35.28
CA ASP A 415 49.97 -49.18 35.57
C ASP A 415 50.41 -48.47 36.85
N LEU A 416 49.92 -47.23 37.02
CA LEU A 416 50.14 -46.45 38.24
C LEU A 416 49.49 -47.12 39.47
N ALA A 417 48.28 -47.66 39.34
CA ALA A 417 47.59 -48.38 40.41
C ALA A 417 48.31 -49.68 40.83
N LYS A 418 48.84 -50.46 39.87
CA LYS A 418 49.61 -51.68 40.14
C LYS A 418 50.96 -51.39 40.78
N SER A 419 51.64 -50.33 40.33
CA SER A 419 52.91 -49.90 40.88
C SER A 419 52.82 -49.57 42.38
N ASP A 420 51.67 -49.08 42.84
CA ASP A 420 51.45 -48.75 44.24
C ASP A 420 51.12 -49.97 45.11
N LYS A 421 50.31 -50.94 44.62
CA LYS A 421 50.08 -52.23 45.32
C LYS A 421 51.37 -53.03 45.51
N ALA A 422 52.26 -53.04 44.49
CA ALA A 422 53.56 -53.71 44.59
C ALA A 422 54.51 -52.99 45.58
N ARG A 423 54.48 -51.65 45.60
CA ARG A 423 55.37 -50.84 46.44
C ARG A 423 54.90 -50.70 47.89
N ALA A 424 53.59 -50.75 48.16
CA ALA A 424 53.02 -50.81 49.50
C ALA A 424 53.41 -52.10 50.25
N ALA A 425 53.76 -53.17 49.54
CA ALA A 425 54.30 -54.40 50.10
C ALA A 425 55.81 -54.33 50.43
N GLU A 426 56.52 -53.28 49.99
CA GLU A 426 57.99 -53.18 50.05
C GLU A 426 58.55 -51.99 50.86
N LEU A 427 57.73 -51.17 51.54
CA LEU A 427 58.20 -49.97 52.23
C LEU A 427 58.63 -50.21 53.70
N PRO A 428 59.89 -49.92 54.10
CA PRO A 428 60.33 -49.87 55.50
C PRO A 428 59.89 -48.59 56.22
N GLU A 429 59.75 -48.66 57.54
CA GLU A 429 59.04 -47.72 58.45
C GLU A 429 59.62 -46.30 58.60
N GLN A 430 60.66 -45.88 57.85
CA GLN A 430 61.29 -44.54 58.00
C GLN A 430 61.79 -43.93 56.68
N ALA A 431 60.87 -43.61 55.77
CA ALA A 431 61.12 -42.75 54.61
C ALA A 431 60.33 -41.42 54.74
N PRO A 432 60.78 -40.30 54.14
CA PRO A 432 60.00 -39.04 54.09
C PRO A 432 58.58 -39.32 53.60
N PRO A 433 57.56 -38.53 54.01
CA PRO A 433 56.16 -38.84 53.72
C PRO A 433 56.03 -39.11 52.22
N PRO A 434 55.65 -40.34 51.82
CA PRO A 434 55.66 -40.71 50.43
C PRO A 434 54.78 -39.70 49.70
N ILE A 435 55.29 -39.16 48.58
CA ILE A 435 54.41 -38.47 47.63
C ILE A 435 53.32 -39.49 47.34
N ASP A 436 52.10 -39.16 47.77
CA ASP A 436 50.94 -39.98 47.49
C ASP A 436 50.91 -40.18 45.97
N ARG A 437 50.97 -41.44 45.55
CA ARG A 437 50.88 -41.86 44.15
C ARG A 437 49.78 -42.89 43.97
N SER A 438 48.93 -43.04 44.98
CA SER A 438 47.86 -44.01 45.00
C SER A 438 46.76 -43.61 44.04
N VAL A 439 46.38 -44.54 43.16
CA VAL A 439 45.13 -44.46 42.41
C VAL A 439 44.11 -45.28 43.15
N THR A 440 43.09 -44.64 43.70
CA THR A 440 41.97 -45.31 44.33
C THR A 440 40.81 -45.38 43.33
N VAL A 441 40.35 -46.60 43.06
CA VAL A 441 39.18 -46.86 42.21
C VAL A 441 38.06 -47.36 43.10
N SER A 442 36.95 -46.63 43.13
CA SER A 442 35.75 -47.02 43.87
C SER A 442 34.65 -47.45 42.90
N GLY A 443 34.04 -48.62 43.15
CA GLY A 443 32.92 -49.15 42.36
C GLY A 443 33.31 -50.05 41.17
N ALA A 444 34.60 -50.30 40.93
CA ALA A 444 35.11 -51.22 39.92
C ALA A 444 36.56 -51.67 40.23
N GLU A 445 37.05 -52.70 39.54
CA GLU A 445 38.44 -53.14 39.58
C GLU A 445 39.01 -53.26 38.16
N PHE A 446 40.26 -52.87 37.95
CA PHE A 446 40.93 -52.99 36.65
C PHE A 446 41.03 -54.45 36.21
N GLY A 447 40.64 -54.75 34.97
CA GLY A 447 40.76 -56.08 34.39
C GLY A 447 39.70 -57.08 34.84
N ILE A 448 38.66 -56.68 35.58
CA ILE A 448 37.58 -57.57 36.04
C ILE A 448 36.22 -57.03 35.62
N HIS A 449 35.41 -57.87 34.97
CA HIS A 449 34.06 -57.49 34.59
C HIS A 449 33.10 -57.57 35.81
N PRO A 450 32.34 -56.51 36.14
CA PRO A 450 31.60 -56.40 37.40
C PRO A 450 30.40 -57.34 37.56
N ARG A 451 29.79 -57.83 36.47
CA ARG A 451 28.66 -58.79 36.53
C ARG A 451 29.05 -60.25 36.32
N SER A 452 29.88 -60.56 35.32
CA SER A 452 30.27 -61.92 34.97
C SER A 452 31.51 -62.44 35.72
N GLY A 453 32.33 -61.56 36.32
CA GLY A 453 33.62 -61.93 36.91
C GLY A 453 34.68 -62.39 35.90
N GLN A 454 34.39 -62.30 34.59
CA GLN A 454 35.32 -62.68 33.52
C GLN A 454 36.50 -61.68 33.42
N PRO A 455 37.68 -62.13 32.97
CA PRO A 455 38.83 -61.24 32.75
C PRO A 455 38.54 -60.21 31.65
N LEU A 456 38.86 -58.95 31.91
CA LEU A 456 38.94 -57.86 30.93
C LEU A 456 40.40 -57.53 30.62
N ASP A 457 40.62 -56.70 29.60
CA ASP A 457 41.93 -56.10 29.38
C ASP A 457 42.46 -55.47 30.68
N PRO A 458 43.71 -55.76 31.11
CA PRO A 458 44.20 -55.33 32.42
C PRO A 458 44.28 -53.82 32.64
N SER A 459 44.13 -53.02 31.58
CA SER A 459 44.11 -51.55 31.62
C SER A 459 42.71 -50.95 31.58
N SER A 460 41.67 -51.79 31.56
CA SER A 460 40.28 -51.38 31.37
C SER A 460 39.46 -51.53 32.66
N LEU A 461 38.45 -50.67 32.81
CA LEU A 461 37.42 -50.76 33.84
C LEU A 461 36.08 -51.08 33.18
N ALA A 462 35.11 -51.60 33.93
CA ALA A 462 33.75 -51.75 33.44
C ALA A 462 32.73 -51.35 34.52
N SER A 463 31.61 -50.77 34.08
CA SER A 463 30.50 -50.41 34.95
C SER A 463 29.15 -50.75 34.31
N ALA A 464 28.17 -51.11 35.13
CA ALA A 464 26.78 -51.14 34.69
C ALA A 464 26.28 -49.72 34.38
N ALA A 465 25.34 -49.60 33.45
CA ALA A 465 24.56 -48.39 33.22
C ALA A 465 23.11 -48.64 33.73
N PRO A 466 22.56 -47.80 34.62
CA PRO A 466 23.21 -46.66 35.27
C PRO A 466 24.25 -47.08 36.32
N GLY A 467 25.38 -46.37 36.38
CA GLY A 467 26.44 -46.63 37.36
C GLY A 467 27.56 -45.59 37.28
N THR A 468 28.38 -45.51 38.34
CA THR A 468 29.49 -44.55 38.43
C THR A 468 30.70 -45.20 39.07
N ILE A 469 31.87 -44.97 38.47
CA ILE A 469 33.17 -45.30 39.01
C ILE A 469 33.83 -43.99 39.43
N ALA A 470 34.37 -43.93 40.64
CA ALA A 470 35.20 -42.81 41.08
C ALA A 470 36.68 -43.20 41.00
N LEU A 471 37.47 -42.37 40.31
CA LEU A 471 38.91 -42.46 40.23
C LEU A 471 39.49 -41.28 40.99
N GLU A 472 40.18 -41.55 42.09
CA GLU A 472 40.91 -40.51 42.80
C GLU A 472 42.41 -40.74 42.66
N PHE A 473 43.13 -39.68 42.32
CA PHE A 473 44.58 -39.72 42.19
C PHE A 473 45.20 -38.33 42.39
N PRO A 474 46.45 -38.22 42.85
CA PRO A 474 47.12 -36.94 43.05
C PRO A 474 47.38 -36.21 41.73
N TYR A 475 47.28 -34.88 41.71
CA TYR A 475 47.49 -34.10 40.48
C TYR A 475 48.87 -34.33 39.85
N ALA A 476 49.89 -34.57 40.68
CA ALA A 476 51.26 -34.84 40.28
C ALA A 476 51.53 -36.31 39.89
N ILE A 477 50.52 -37.18 39.82
CA ILE A 477 50.74 -38.60 39.53
C ILE A 477 51.36 -38.80 38.12
N GLY A 478 52.37 -39.67 38.04
CA GLY A 478 53.11 -39.96 36.81
C GLY A 478 54.19 -38.92 36.45
N THR A 479 54.49 -37.93 37.30
CA THR A 479 55.63 -37.01 37.08
C THR A 479 56.93 -37.55 37.69
N PRO A 480 58.11 -37.19 37.13
CA PRO A 480 59.41 -37.47 37.73
C PRO A 480 59.52 -36.91 39.16
N GLU A 481 60.28 -37.60 40.01
CA GLU A 481 60.36 -37.38 41.46
C GLU A 481 60.44 -35.90 41.88
N GLY A 482 59.44 -35.45 42.65
CA GLY A 482 59.45 -34.19 43.37
C GLY A 482 58.97 -32.94 42.63
N LYS A 483 58.52 -33.01 41.36
CA LYS A 483 58.05 -31.81 40.63
C LYS A 483 56.54 -31.83 40.32
N PRO A 484 55.78 -30.77 40.66
CA PRO A 484 54.39 -30.64 40.21
C PRO A 484 54.33 -30.54 38.69
N ALA A 485 53.32 -31.17 38.07
CA ALA A 485 53.13 -31.12 36.62
C ALA A 485 52.90 -29.65 36.17
N PRO A 486 53.67 -29.12 35.19
CA PRO A 486 53.47 -27.76 34.71
C PRO A 486 52.25 -27.72 33.77
N GLY A 487 51.24 -26.92 34.13
CA GLY A 487 50.12 -26.59 33.25
C GLY A 487 48.96 -27.58 33.29
N GLU A 488 47.97 -27.36 32.40
CA GLU A 488 46.74 -28.16 32.28
C GLU A 488 47.04 -29.58 31.78
N ARG A 489 46.40 -30.59 32.39
CA ARG A 489 46.48 -32.00 31.97
C ARG A 489 45.13 -32.43 31.38
N THR A 490 45.13 -33.40 30.48
CA THR A 490 43.88 -33.95 29.95
C THR A 490 43.72 -35.39 30.39
N PHE A 491 42.68 -35.69 31.16
CA PHE A 491 42.26 -37.05 31.39
C PHE A 491 41.55 -37.57 30.15
N VAL A 492 41.94 -38.75 29.69
CA VAL A 492 41.40 -39.37 28.48
C VAL A 492 40.99 -40.81 28.78
N VAL A 493 39.83 -41.22 28.28
CA VAL A 493 39.34 -42.59 28.39
C VAL A 493 38.54 -42.93 27.15
N ASP A 494 38.63 -44.17 26.69
CA ASP A 494 37.74 -44.63 25.63
C ASP A 494 36.56 -45.40 26.22
N ALA A 495 35.36 -44.92 25.96
CA ALA A 495 34.11 -45.52 26.38
C ALA A 495 33.60 -46.45 25.26
N LEU A 496 33.45 -47.74 25.54
CA LEU A 496 33.04 -48.80 24.60
C LEU A 496 31.83 -49.55 25.16
N VAL A 497 30.81 -49.78 24.34
CA VAL A 497 29.68 -50.67 24.71
C VAL A 497 30.10 -52.12 24.54
N GLU A 498 29.89 -52.96 25.56
CA GLU A 498 30.27 -54.37 25.49
C GLU A 498 29.25 -55.26 24.75
N ASP A 499 29.77 -56.36 24.18
CA ASP A 499 28.98 -57.40 23.54
C ASP A 499 27.95 -58.00 24.52
N GLY A 500 26.70 -58.12 24.08
CA GLY A 500 25.58 -58.63 24.89
C GLY A 500 24.72 -57.56 25.57
N ALA A 501 25.02 -56.27 25.39
CA ALA A 501 24.04 -55.22 25.65
C ALA A 501 22.79 -55.40 24.76
N ASP A 502 21.60 -55.06 25.29
CA ASP A 502 20.38 -55.06 24.46
C ASP A 502 20.64 -54.14 23.24
N PRO A 503 20.47 -54.64 21.99
CA PRO A 503 20.79 -53.92 20.76
C PRO A 503 20.12 -52.55 20.61
N LEU A 504 19.10 -52.26 21.42
CA LEU A 504 18.36 -51.01 21.45
C LEU A 504 18.78 -50.06 22.59
N SER A 505 19.77 -50.44 23.40
CA SER A 505 20.28 -49.61 24.50
C SER A 505 21.09 -48.43 23.97
N ILE A 506 20.86 -47.25 24.55
CA ILE A 506 21.67 -46.06 24.34
C ILE A 506 22.33 -45.70 25.65
N ILE A 507 23.65 -45.57 25.61
CA ILE A 507 24.45 -45.27 26.79
C ILE A 507 25.03 -43.88 26.62
N GLN A 508 24.87 -43.03 27.62
CA GLN A 508 25.56 -41.75 27.68
C GLN A 508 26.72 -41.88 28.68
N PRO A 509 27.96 -41.98 28.20
CA PRO A 509 29.13 -41.87 29.05
C PRO A 509 29.36 -40.40 29.46
N VAL A 510 29.70 -40.19 30.73
CA VAL A 510 29.96 -38.88 31.31
C VAL A 510 31.24 -38.97 32.12
N VAL A 511 32.16 -38.02 31.90
CA VAL A 511 33.41 -37.89 32.66
C VAL A 511 33.45 -36.51 33.30
N ALA A 512 33.50 -36.44 34.63
CA ALA A 512 33.42 -35.19 35.37
C ALA A 512 34.30 -35.18 36.63
N ARG A 513 34.61 -33.98 37.16
CA ARG A 513 35.42 -33.81 38.39
C ARG A 513 34.65 -33.95 39.70
N GLU A 514 33.35 -33.72 39.66
CA GLU A 514 32.47 -33.92 40.81
C GLU A 514 31.63 -35.17 40.60
N PRO A 515 31.24 -35.88 41.68
CA PRO A 515 30.26 -36.94 41.56
C PRO A 515 29.02 -36.27 41.02
N ALA A 516 28.57 -36.68 39.83
CA ALA A 516 27.39 -36.10 39.21
C ALA A 516 26.21 -36.33 40.16
N LYS A 517 25.88 -35.32 40.99
CA LYS A 517 24.84 -35.37 42.03
C LYS A 517 23.55 -35.82 41.33
N SER A 518 23.17 -37.07 41.56
CA SER A 518 22.08 -37.78 40.89
C SER A 518 22.10 -37.66 39.36
N LEU A 519 22.77 -38.60 38.69
CA LEU A 519 22.71 -38.87 37.24
C LEU A 519 21.28 -39.26 36.76
N ARG A 520 20.30 -38.39 36.98
CA ARG A 520 19.14 -38.28 36.12
C ARG A 520 19.42 -37.09 35.20
N LEU A 521 20.29 -37.27 34.20
CA LEU A 521 20.26 -36.35 33.08
C LEU A 521 18.92 -36.60 32.39
N ALA A 522 17.96 -35.72 32.64
CA ALA A 522 16.62 -35.82 32.07
C ALA A 522 16.62 -35.69 30.53
N GLN A 523 17.78 -35.38 29.92
CA GLN A 523 17.93 -35.13 28.49
C GLN A 523 19.25 -35.72 27.95
N PRO A 524 19.24 -36.24 26.71
CA PRO A 524 20.45 -36.66 26.01
C PRO A 524 21.36 -35.47 25.69
N ALA A 525 22.68 -35.71 25.66
CA ALA A 525 23.69 -34.75 25.21
C ALA A 525 24.58 -35.36 24.12
N PRO A 526 25.41 -34.56 23.41
CA PRO A 526 26.37 -35.09 22.44
C PRO A 526 27.30 -36.14 23.06
N GLY A 527 27.69 -37.14 22.26
CA GLY A 527 28.56 -38.24 22.71
C GLY A 527 27.80 -39.48 23.22
N LEU A 528 26.73 -39.86 22.52
CA LEU A 528 25.95 -41.05 22.82
C LEU A 528 26.61 -42.30 22.22
N LEU A 529 26.51 -43.43 22.92
CA LEU A 529 26.99 -44.74 22.46
C LEU A 529 25.85 -45.71 22.15
N LEU A 530 26.04 -46.55 21.13
CA LEU A 530 25.08 -47.59 20.70
C LEU A 530 25.50 -48.98 21.15
N ALA A 531 24.51 -49.82 21.46
CA ALA A 531 24.66 -51.27 21.49
C ALA A 531 24.50 -51.95 20.11
N GLY A 532 23.85 -51.32 19.11
CA GLY A 532 23.67 -51.91 17.78
C GLY A 532 23.15 -50.97 16.66
N PRO A 533 23.29 -51.36 15.37
CA PRO A 533 22.97 -50.50 14.21
C PRO A 533 21.47 -50.18 14.03
N GLN A 534 20.57 -50.98 14.60
CA GLN A 534 19.11 -50.77 14.53
C GLN A 534 18.65 -49.49 15.24
N VAL A 535 19.44 -48.97 16.19
CA VAL A 535 19.13 -47.74 16.93
C VAL A 535 19.16 -46.51 16.02
N VAL A 536 20.13 -46.44 15.09
CA VAL A 536 20.26 -45.31 14.15
C VAL A 536 19.03 -45.20 13.26
N ALA A 537 18.53 -46.33 12.76
CA ALA A 537 17.29 -46.37 11.99
C ALA A 537 16.09 -45.90 12.82
N GLY A 538 16.05 -46.25 14.11
CA GLY A 538 15.01 -45.80 15.04
C GLY A 538 14.98 -44.29 15.34
N LEU A 539 16.04 -43.55 15.01
CA LEU A 539 16.08 -42.09 15.12
C LEU A 539 15.36 -41.37 13.96
N ASN A 540 15.23 -42.01 12.80
CA ASN A 540 14.74 -41.36 11.58
C ASN A 540 13.29 -40.86 11.70
N PRO A 541 12.31 -41.64 12.23
CA PRO A 541 10.95 -41.14 12.41
C PRO A 541 10.87 -39.93 13.34
N PHE A 542 11.73 -39.87 14.37
CA PHE A 542 11.81 -38.71 15.26
C PHE A 542 12.40 -37.49 14.53
N ARG A 543 13.49 -37.68 13.76
CA ARG A 543 14.11 -36.63 12.94
C ARG A 543 13.12 -36.04 11.94
N GLU A 544 12.37 -36.89 11.24
CA GLU A 544 11.37 -36.45 10.25
C GLU A 544 10.26 -35.58 10.87
N LEU A 545 9.87 -35.87 12.12
CA LEU A 545 8.81 -35.14 12.84
C LEU A 545 9.32 -33.89 13.58
N PHE A 546 10.58 -33.91 14.03
CA PHE A 546 11.20 -32.86 14.83
C PHE A 546 12.54 -32.40 14.23
N PRO A 547 12.52 -31.71 13.07
CA PRO A 547 13.70 -31.01 12.59
C PRO A 547 14.10 -29.90 13.58
N LYS A 548 15.40 -29.58 13.65
CA LYS A 548 15.86 -28.47 14.49
C LYS A 548 15.30 -27.13 14.01
N ALA A 549 15.32 -26.91 12.71
CA ALA A 549 14.65 -25.81 12.06
C ALA A 549 13.95 -26.27 10.77
N VAL A 550 12.87 -25.58 10.41
CA VAL A 550 12.04 -25.93 9.26
C VAL A 550 12.54 -25.34 7.95
N LEU A 551 13.39 -24.32 8.02
CA LEU A 551 14.00 -23.66 6.87
C LEU A 551 15.34 -23.02 7.24
N TYR A 552 16.20 -22.81 6.24
CA TYR A 552 17.38 -21.97 6.37
C TYR A 552 17.01 -20.49 6.28
N ALA A 553 17.05 -19.78 7.41
CA ALA A 553 16.59 -18.39 7.48
C ALA A 553 17.47 -17.38 6.71
N PRO A 554 18.80 -17.50 6.71
CA PRO A 554 19.67 -16.64 5.91
C PRO A 554 19.57 -16.99 4.41
N ILE A 555 18.59 -16.42 3.70
CA ILE A 555 18.44 -16.62 2.23
C ILE A 555 19.76 -16.40 1.47
N VAL A 556 20.57 -15.43 1.93
CA VAL A 556 21.95 -15.23 1.51
C VAL A 556 22.86 -15.91 2.54
N PRO A 557 23.71 -16.88 2.14
CA PRO A 557 24.62 -17.56 3.05
C PRO A 557 25.70 -16.60 3.62
N ASN A 558 26.13 -16.84 4.86
CA ASN A 558 27.18 -16.03 5.49
C ASN A 558 28.56 -16.43 4.95
N ASP A 559 29.30 -15.44 4.47
CA ASP A 559 30.55 -15.62 3.73
C ASP A 559 31.73 -15.96 4.65
N THR A 560 32.36 -17.11 4.45
CA THR A 560 33.73 -17.36 4.88
C THR A 560 34.47 -18.04 3.74
N THR A 561 35.13 -17.23 2.89
CA THR A 561 36.07 -17.61 1.83
C THR A 561 35.47 -18.29 0.59
N ILE A 562 35.14 -17.48 -0.43
CA ILE A 562 34.74 -17.86 -1.81
C ILE A 562 33.41 -18.62 -1.88
N THR A 563 32.30 -17.88 -1.91
CA THR A 563 30.96 -18.46 -2.07
C THR A 563 30.52 -18.42 -3.54
N LEU A 564 30.37 -19.60 -4.18
CA LEU A 564 29.80 -19.71 -5.53
C LEU A 564 28.27 -19.57 -5.54
N GLN A 565 27.59 -19.84 -4.42
CA GLN A 565 26.13 -19.83 -4.32
C GLN A 565 25.60 -18.51 -3.73
N LEU A 566 24.90 -17.72 -4.55
CA LEU A 566 24.33 -16.43 -4.12
C LEU A 566 23.13 -16.57 -3.16
N PHE A 567 22.27 -17.57 -3.41
CA PHE A 567 21.07 -17.80 -2.61
C PHE A 567 20.92 -19.28 -2.23
N CYS A 568 20.56 -19.53 -0.99
CA CYS A 568 20.37 -20.88 -0.46
C CYS A 568 18.90 -21.15 -0.16
N ARG A 569 18.31 -22.12 -0.87
CA ARG A 569 16.94 -22.59 -0.66
C ARG A 569 16.96 -23.97 -0.01
N GLU A 570 16.77 -24.00 1.30
CA GLU A 570 16.57 -25.24 2.05
C GLU A 570 15.35 -25.12 2.97
N ASP A 571 14.20 -25.50 2.43
CA ASP A 571 12.86 -25.36 3.00
C ASP A 571 12.08 -26.69 3.01
N GLU A 572 12.77 -27.83 2.81
CA GLU A 572 12.13 -29.14 2.73
C GLU A 572 11.27 -29.47 3.96
N PRO A 573 11.75 -29.27 5.21
CA PRO A 573 10.92 -29.62 6.36
C PRO A 573 9.70 -28.70 6.48
N LEU A 574 9.81 -27.42 6.11
CA LEU A 574 8.68 -26.49 6.02
C LEU A 574 7.63 -27.02 5.02
N VAL A 575 8.05 -27.37 3.80
CA VAL A 575 7.16 -27.88 2.74
C VAL A 575 6.49 -29.21 3.17
N ARG A 576 7.24 -30.11 3.80
CA ARG A 576 6.74 -31.42 4.23
C ARG A 576 5.73 -31.29 5.38
N LEU A 577 6.05 -30.47 6.38
CA LEU A 577 5.35 -30.47 7.66
C LEU A 577 4.25 -29.41 7.76
N MET A 578 4.38 -28.27 7.07
CA MET A 578 3.56 -27.09 7.35
C MET A 578 2.76 -26.56 6.17
N LEU A 579 3.33 -26.53 4.97
CA LEU A 579 2.67 -25.87 3.84
C LEU A 579 1.57 -26.74 3.23
N ASP A 580 0.46 -26.14 2.81
CA ASP A 580 -0.46 -26.81 1.88
C ASP A 580 0.01 -26.70 0.41
N GLY A 581 -0.80 -27.20 -0.53
CA GLY A 581 -0.46 -27.17 -1.96
C GLY A 581 -0.37 -25.75 -2.55
N ASN A 582 -1.23 -24.83 -2.09
CA ASN A 582 -1.23 -23.44 -2.56
C ASN A 582 -0.06 -22.67 -1.97
N GLU A 583 0.21 -22.85 -0.67
CA GLU A 583 1.33 -22.24 0.03
C GLU A 583 2.67 -22.72 -0.53
N ARG A 584 2.79 -24.01 -0.86
CA ARG A 584 3.97 -24.54 -1.57
C ARG A 584 4.15 -23.88 -2.93
N ALA A 585 3.08 -23.78 -3.72
CA ALA A 585 3.13 -23.14 -5.03
C ALA A 585 3.49 -21.64 -4.93
N GLU A 586 3.01 -20.96 -3.90
CA GLU A 586 3.37 -19.57 -3.59
C GLU A 586 4.88 -19.44 -3.30
N LEU A 587 5.43 -20.28 -2.43
CA LEU A 587 6.86 -20.28 -2.11
C LEU A 587 7.73 -20.63 -3.33
N ASP A 588 7.34 -21.64 -4.10
CA ASP A 588 8.02 -22.02 -5.34
C ASP A 588 8.06 -20.86 -6.34
N ARG A 589 6.96 -20.11 -6.46
CA ARG A 589 6.87 -18.91 -7.30
C ARG A 589 7.75 -17.76 -6.79
N LEU A 590 7.77 -17.51 -5.48
CA LEU A 590 8.63 -16.47 -4.91
C LEU A 590 10.12 -16.75 -5.15
N TRP A 591 10.54 -18.01 -5.00
CA TRP A 591 11.91 -18.41 -5.30
C TRP A 591 12.25 -18.36 -6.79
N SER A 592 11.31 -18.73 -7.67
CA SER A 592 11.51 -18.61 -9.11
C SER A 592 11.63 -17.13 -9.53
N HIS A 593 10.87 -16.23 -8.91
CA HIS A 593 10.97 -14.79 -9.10
C HIS A 593 12.35 -14.26 -8.67
N LEU A 594 12.83 -14.61 -7.47
CA LEU A 594 14.16 -14.20 -6.99
C LEU A 594 15.24 -14.60 -7.98
N ARG A 595 15.28 -15.87 -8.38
CA ARG A 595 16.30 -16.41 -9.31
C ARG A 595 16.23 -15.77 -10.68
N TYR A 596 15.02 -15.48 -11.16
CA TYR A 596 14.82 -14.81 -12.44
C TYR A 596 15.36 -13.38 -12.43
N ILE A 597 15.04 -12.61 -11.39
CA ILE A 597 15.49 -11.22 -11.23
C ILE A 597 17.00 -11.17 -11.07
N SER A 598 17.56 -12.01 -10.19
CA SER A 598 18.98 -11.98 -9.86
C SER A 598 19.87 -12.58 -10.94
N ARG A 599 19.29 -13.37 -11.86
CA ARG A 599 20.01 -14.15 -12.88
C ARG A 599 21.17 -14.93 -12.25
N ASP A 600 20.89 -15.55 -11.10
CA ASP A 600 21.90 -16.20 -10.27
C ASP A 600 22.63 -17.32 -11.03
N ALA A 601 21.89 -18.13 -11.79
CA ALA A 601 22.44 -19.21 -12.61
C ALA A 601 23.47 -18.71 -13.65
N GLU A 602 23.20 -17.59 -14.34
CA GLU A 602 24.16 -17.00 -15.29
C GLU A 602 25.40 -16.45 -14.58
N SER A 603 25.20 -15.75 -13.45
CA SER A 603 26.28 -15.17 -12.64
C SER A 603 27.19 -16.26 -12.06
N MET A 604 26.60 -17.37 -11.59
CA MET A 604 27.31 -18.53 -11.10
C MET A 604 28.15 -19.18 -12.21
N TYR A 605 27.57 -19.38 -13.40
CA TYR A 605 28.29 -19.97 -14.53
C TYR A 605 29.49 -19.11 -14.96
N LYS A 606 29.29 -17.80 -15.16
CA LYS A 606 30.39 -16.87 -15.49
C LYS A 606 31.50 -16.89 -14.44
N SER A 607 31.12 -16.88 -13.16
CA SER A 607 32.09 -16.92 -12.06
C SER A 607 32.85 -18.25 -12.03
N SER A 608 32.17 -19.37 -12.35
CA SER A 608 32.80 -20.69 -12.43
C SER A 608 33.82 -20.80 -13.56
N GLU A 609 33.59 -20.16 -14.72
CA GLU A 609 34.54 -20.13 -15.83
C GLU A 609 35.82 -19.36 -15.46
N VAL A 610 35.66 -18.20 -14.82
CA VAL A 610 36.80 -17.40 -14.33
C VAL A 610 37.62 -18.20 -13.31
N TRP A 611 36.95 -18.80 -12.33
CA TRP A 611 37.59 -19.62 -11.31
C TRP A 611 38.32 -20.83 -11.92
N PHE A 612 37.70 -21.50 -12.90
CA PHE A 612 38.33 -22.61 -13.61
C PHE A 612 39.59 -22.16 -14.37
N GLY A 613 39.53 -21.00 -15.02
CA GLY A 613 40.68 -20.40 -15.68
C GLY A 613 41.84 -20.13 -14.72
N PHE A 614 41.57 -19.64 -13.51
CA PHE A 614 42.59 -19.42 -12.47
C PHE A 614 43.22 -20.74 -11.96
N THR A 615 42.41 -21.77 -11.73
CA THR A 615 42.89 -23.05 -11.18
C THR A 615 43.63 -23.91 -12.20
N SER A 616 43.36 -23.74 -13.49
CA SER A 616 44.02 -24.53 -14.56
C SER A 616 45.43 -24.07 -14.95
N GLN A 617 45.94 -22.94 -14.44
CA GLN A 617 47.19 -22.33 -14.93
C GLN A 617 48.46 -23.18 -14.68
N GLY A 618 48.40 -24.21 -13.83
CA GLY A 618 49.49 -25.15 -13.57
C GLY A 618 49.31 -26.56 -14.18
N GLY A 619 48.23 -26.81 -14.92
CA GLY A 619 47.79 -28.15 -15.32
C GLY A 619 47.05 -28.88 -14.19
N MET A 620 45.90 -29.49 -14.49
CA MET A 620 45.06 -30.17 -13.50
C MET A 620 45.45 -31.63 -13.29
N ASN A 621 45.48 -32.08 -12.04
CA ASN A 621 45.57 -33.50 -11.71
C ASN A 621 44.22 -34.22 -11.89
N SER A 622 44.21 -35.55 -11.85
CA SER A 622 43.01 -36.36 -12.09
C SER A 622 41.88 -36.11 -11.08
N ARG A 623 42.21 -35.75 -9.83
CA ARG A 623 41.20 -35.40 -8.81
C ARG A 623 40.55 -34.05 -9.10
N GLU A 624 41.32 -33.06 -9.53
CA GLU A 624 40.84 -31.73 -9.94
C GLU A 624 39.94 -31.82 -11.18
N MET A 625 40.26 -32.70 -12.13
CA MET A 625 39.43 -32.94 -13.31
C MET A 625 38.08 -33.62 -12.99
N ILE A 626 38.07 -34.60 -12.08
CA ILE A 626 36.83 -35.21 -11.59
C ILE A 626 36.00 -34.15 -10.86
N TRP A 627 36.66 -33.29 -10.10
CA TRP A 627 36.03 -32.18 -9.40
C TRP A 627 35.40 -31.15 -10.33
N ALA A 628 36.12 -30.72 -11.35
CA ALA A 628 35.61 -29.79 -12.34
C ALA A 628 34.35 -30.35 -13.02
N LYS A 629 34.32 -31.65 -13.35
CA LYS A 629 33.13 -32.30 -13.92
C LYS A 629 31.94 -32.31 -12.97
N GLN A 630 32.13 -32.57 -11.68
CA GLN A 630 31.03 -32.68 -10.72
C GLN A 630 30.48 -31.33 -10.24
N VAL A 631 31.24 -30.23 -10.35
CA VAL A 631 30.79 -28.89 -9.95
C VAL A 631 30.37 -28.05 -11.17
N ILE A 632 31.17 -28.01 -12.23
CA ILE A 632 30.95 -27.08 -13.35
C ILE A 632 29.84 -27.58 -14.27
N ILE A 633 29.72 -28.90 -14.51
CA ILE A 633 28.66 -29.44 -15.39
C ILE A 633 27.27 -29.09 -14.84
N PRO A 634 26.92 -29.32 -13.56
CA PRO A 634 25.63 -28.92 -13.02
C PRO A 634 25.37 -27.40 -13.07
N ILE A 635 26.40 -26.57 -12.87
CA ILE A 635 26.29 -25.11 -12.98
C ILE A 635 25.98 -24.71 -14.42
N ARG A 636 26.69 -25.29 -15.40
CA ARG A 636 26.46 -25.05 -16.83
C ARG A 636 25.05 -25.49 -17.24
N GLU A 637 24.65 -26.69 -16.89
CA GLU A 637 23.29 -27.19 -17.15
C GLU A 637 22.23 -26.31 -16.46
N GLY A 638 22.55 -25.78 -15.26
CA GLY A 638 21.71 -24.82 -14.56
C GLY A 638 21.52 -23.53 -15.35
N ALA A 639 22.61 -22.97 -15.90
CA ALA A 639 22.57 -21.81 -16.77
C ALA A 639 21.83 -22.08 -18.09
N GLU A 640 22.00 -23.27 -18.69
CA GLU A 640 21.26 -23.69 -19.89
C GLU A 640 19.75 -23.82 -19.61
N ARG A 641 19.37 -24.44 -18.48
CA ARG A 641 17.97 -24.50 -18.03
C ARG A 641 17.40 -23.09 -17.81
N PHE A 642 18.17 -22.20 -17.20
CA PHE A 642 17.75 -20.82 -16.99
C PHE A 642 17.60 -20.04 -18.30
N ALA A 643 18.52 -20.22 -19.25
CA ALA A 643 18.41 -19.63 -20.59
C ALA A 643 17.13 -20.09 -21.31
N LYS A 644 16.74 -21.36 -21.14
CA LYS A 644 15.45 -21.87 -21.62
C LYS A 644 14.26 -21.19 -20.93
N VAL A 645 14.30 -21.02 -19.60
CA VAL A 645 13.26 -20.30 -18.85
C VAL A 645 13.11 -18.86 -19.35
N LEU A 646 14.20 -18.13 -19.60
CA LEU A 646 14.15 -16.77 -20.15
C LEU A 646 13.39 -16.74 -21.49
N SER A 647 13.71 -17.68 -22.39
CA SER A 647 13.06 -17.81 -23.70
C SER A 647 11.57 -18.15 -23.58
N GLU A 648 11.21 -19.11 -22.73
CA GLU A 648 9.83 -19.54 -22.50
C GLU A 648 8.98 -18.48 -21.77
N SER A 649 9.62 -17.51 -21.12
CA SER A 649 8.94 -16.40 -20.43
C SER A 649 8.58 -15.25 -21.38
N GLU A 650 9.28 -15.10 -22.52
CA GLU A 650 9.06 -13.99 -23.45
C GLU A 650 7.58 -13.86 -23.90
N PRO A 651 6.87 -14.94 -24.29
CA PRO A 651 5.46 -14.84 -24.68
C PRO A 651 4.55 -14.31 -23.56
N LYS A 652 4.78 -14.74 -22.31
CA LYS A 652 4.00 -14.29 -21.15
C LYS A 652 4.23 -12.81 -20.84
N HIS A 653 5.44 -12.30 -21.09
CA HIS A 653 5.71 -10.86 -21.00
C HIS A 653 4.95 -10.07 -22.07
N LEU A 654 4.83 -10.61 -23.28
CA LEU A 654 4.05 -9.98 -24.35
C LEU A 654 2.55 -10.00 -24.02
N GLU A 655 2.04 -11.08 -23.44
CA GLU A 655 0.66 -11.12 -22.92
C GLU A 655 0.43 -10.08 -21.83
N SER A 656 1.34 -10.00 -20.84
CA SER A 656 1.33 -8.98 -19.79
C SER A 656 1.38 -7.56 -20.36
N LEU A 657 2.13 -7.34 -21.45
CA LEU A 657 2.19 -6.06 -22.15
C LEU A 657 0.82 -5.68 -22.74
N ILE A 658 0.11 -6.65 -23.32
CA ILE A 658 -1.25 -6.41 -23.85
C ILE A 658 -2.23 -6.13 -22.71
N GLU A 659 -2.14 -6.81 -21.57
CA GLU A 659 -2.97 -6.51 -20.40
C GLU A 659 -2.70 -5.10 -19.85
N VAL A 660 -1.43 -4.71 -19.77
CA VAL A 660 -1.02 -3.35 -19.39
C VAL A 660 -1.55 -2.34 -20.39
N ALA A 661 -1.47 -2.62 -21.70
CA ALA A 661 -2.03 -1.75 -22.73
C ALA A 661 -3.56 -1.61 -22.58
N ALA A 662 -4.29 -2.69 -22.31
CA ALA A 662 -5.74 -2.65 -22.09
C ALA A 662 -6.12 -1.76 -20.89
N LYS A 663 -5.39 -1.92 -19.77
CA LYS A 663 -5.59 -1.07 -18.58
C LYS A 663 -5.22 0.40 -18.87
N ALA A 664 -4.11 0.63 -19.55
CA ALA A 664 -3.61 1.95 -19.90
C ALA A 664 -4.57 2.69 -20.84
N TRP A 665 -5.11 2.01 -21.85
CA TRP A 665 -6.03 2.58 -22.84
C TRP A 665 -7.50 2.53 -22.39
N ARG A 666 -7.77 1.91 -21.23
CA ARG A 666 -9.08 1.87 -20.54
C ARG A 666 -10.17 1.16 -21.34
N ARG A 667 -9.76 0.30 -22.28
CA ARG A 667 -10.63 -0.54 -23.10
C ARG A 667 -9.86 -1.78 -23.56
N PRO A 668 -10.55 -2.82 -24.07
CA PRO A 668 -9.89 -3.94 -24.72
C PRO A 668 -8.98 -3.44 -25.85
N VAL A 669 -7.80 -4.06 -25.96
CA VAL A 669 -6.87 -3.81 -27.07
C VAL A 669 -7.43 -4.47 -28.32
N GLU A 670 -7.56 -3.70 -29.39
CA GLU A 670 -8.04 -4.22 -30.68
C GLU A 670 -6.99 -5.17 -31.29
N ASN A 671 -7.43 -6.11 -32.13
CA ASN A 671 -6.52 -7.07 -32.78
C ASN A 671 -5.41 -6.36 -33.56
N ARG A 672 -5.74 -5.29 -34.29
CA ARG A 672 -4.74 -4.48 -35.01
C ARG A 672 -3.72 -3.84 -34.07
N GLU A 673 -4.17 -3.28 -32.95
CA GLU A 673 -3.28 -2.63 -31.99
C GLU A 673 -2.36 -3.64 -31.30
N ARG A 674 -2.88 -4.84 -31.00
CA ARG A 674 -2.08 -5.98 -30.53
C ARG A 674 -1.02 -6.33 -31.57
N ASP A 675 -1.41 -6.52 -32.83
CA ASP A 675 -0.50 -6.88 -33.90
C ASP A 675 0.58 -5.81 -34.12
N ASP A 676 0.22 -4.53 -34.02
CA ASP A 676 1.17 -3.42 -34.14
C ASP A 676 2.20 -3.41 -32.99
N LEU A 677 1.78 -3.68 -31.74
CA LEU A 677 2.69 -3.81 -30.60
C LEU A 677 3.64 -5.00 -30.74
N ILE A 678 3.11 -6.15 -31.18
CA ILE A 678 3.92 -7.36 -31.41
C ILE A 678 4.87 -7.17 -32.59
N LYS A 679 4.44 -6.49 -33.65
CA LYS A 679 5.28 -6.14 -34.80
C LYS A 679 6.41 -5.19 -34.40
N LEU A 680 6.13 -4.19 -33.55
CA LEU A 680 7.16 -3.31 -32.99
C LEU A 680 8.19 -4.13 -32.20
N TYR A 681 7.73 -4.99 -31.28
CA TYR A 681 8.61 -5.86 -30.50
C TYR A 681 9.53 -6.70 -31.40
N ARG A 682 8.96 -7.40 -32.39
CA ARG A 682 9.73 -8.22 -33.34
C ARG A 682 10.74 -7.40 -34.14
N GLY A 683 10.36 -6.21 -34.60
CA GLY A 683 11.27 -5.31 -35.32
C GLY A 683 12.44 -4.81 -34.46
N LEU A 684 12.24 -4.61 -33.16
CA LEU A 684 13.31 -4.27 -32.22
C LEU A 684 14.26 -5.45 -31.99
N ARG A 685 13.72 -6.68 -31.86
CA ARG A 685 14.54 -7.90 -31.73
C ARG A 685 15.37 -8.19 -32.98
N GLN A 686 14.83 -7.91 -34.18
CA GLN A 686 15.58 -8.01 -35.44
C GLN A 686 16.75 -7.02 -35.55
N ARG A 687 16.68 -5.89 -34.83
CA ARG A 687 17.78 -4.92 -34.70
C ARG A 687 18.68 -5.21 -33.50
N GLU A 688 18.73 -6.48 -33.09
CA GLU A 688 19.60 -7.00 -32.02
C GLU A 688 19.37 -6.38 -30.63
N GLN A 689 18.25 -5.69 -30.40
CA GLN A 689 17.90 -5.28 -29.04
C GLN A 689 17.57 -6.49 -28.17
N SER A 690 18.01 -6.48 -26.91
CA SER A 690 17.66 -7.50 -25.93
C SER A 690 16.14 -7.56 -25.71
N HIS A 691 15.63 -8.71 -25.24
CA HIS A 691 14.23 -8.87 -24.89
C HIS A 691 13.75 -7.78 -23.92
N ASP A 692 14.54 -7.53 -22.87
CA ASP A 692 14.25 -6.51 -21.85
C ASP A 692 14.16 -5.10 -22.45
N ALA A 693 15.14 -4.69 -23.27
CA ALA A 693 15.12 -3.37 -23.91
C ALA A 693 13.95 -3.22 -24.90
N ALA A 694 13.65 -4.26 -25.68
CA ALA A 694 12.54 -4.25 -26.62
C ALA A 694 11.18 -4.14 -25.89
N LEU A 695 10.97 -4.91 -24.82
CA LEU A 695 9.73 -4.85 -24.05
C LEU A 695 9.54 -3.48 -23.38
N ARG A 696 10.58 -2.91 -22.76
CA ARG A 696 10.52 -1.56 -22.16
C ARG A 696 10.22 -0.49 -23.19
N THR A 697 10.72 -0.64 -24.41
CA THR A 697 10.38 0.25 -25.53
C THR A 697 8.91 0.12 -25.91
N CYS A 698 8.35 -1.10 -25.94
CA CYS A 698 6.92 -1.30 -26.16
C CYS A 698 6.06 -0.73 -25.03
N ILE A 699 6.45 -0.88 -23.76
CA ILE A 699 5.77 -0.22 -22.62
C ILE A 699 5.79 1.29 -22.81
N SER A 700 6.94 1.85 -23.21
CA SER A 700 7.04 3.29 -23.49
C SER A 700 6.07 3.70 -24.62
N ARG A 701 5.97 2.91 -25.69
CA ARG A 701 5.02 3.13 -26.79
C ARG A 701 3.56 3.12 -26.32
N VAL A 702 3.20 2.21 -25.42
CA VAL A 702 1.85 2.16 -24.81
C VAL A 702 1.54 3.46 -24.09
N LEU A 703 2.48 3.97 -23.29
CA LEU A 703 2.34 5.17 -22.46
C LEU A 703 2.52 6.50 -23.21
N THR A 704 2.96 6.47 -24.47
CA THR A 704 2.98 7.64 -25.36
C THR A 704 1.90 7.57 -26.44
N SER A 705 1.05 6.54 -26.42
CA SER A 705 -0.04 6.37 -27.38
C SER A 705 -1.12 7.43 -27.17
N PRO A 706 -1.77 7.95 -28.24
CA PRO A 706 -2.97 8.76 -28.11
C PRO A 706 -4.06 8.09 -27.24
N ALA A 707 -4.22 6.77 -27.33
CA ALA A 707 -5.18 6.02 -26.52
C ALA A 707 -4.89 6.07 -25.01
N PHE A 708 -3.63 6.29 -24.61
CA PHE A 708 -3.25 6.51 -23.23
C PHE A 708 -3.33 7.99 -22.83
N LEU A 709 -2.77 8.88 -23.66
CA LEU A 709 -2.68 10.31 -23.33
C LEU A 709 -4.02 11.03 -23.41
N TYR A 710 -4.97 10.51 -24.21
CA TYR A 710 -6.27 11.11 -24.42
C TYR A 710 -7.42 10.20 -24.00
N ARG A 711 -8.52 10.84 -23.61
CA ARG A 711 -9.82 10.23 -23.39
C ARG A 711 -10.58 10.31 -24.72
N ILE A 712 -10.34 9.31 -25.58
CA ILE A 712 -10.92 9.26 -26.91
C ILE A 712 -12.31 8.63 -26.82
N GLU A 713 -13.29 9.31 -27.40
CA GLU A 713 -14.66 8.84 -27.53
C GLU A 713 -15.01 8.88 -29.02
N ILE A 714 -15.59 7.80 -29.54
CA ILE A 714 -15.89 7.66 -30.96
C ILE A 714 -17.34 8.10 -31.18
N PRO A 715 -17.59 9.23 -31.88
CA PRO A 715 -18.95 9.65 -32.19
C PRO A 715 -19.57 8.74 -33.25
N ALA A 716 -20.90 8.56 -33.17
CA ALA A 716 -21.66 7.93 -34.24
C ALA A 716 -21.64 8.79 -35.52
N ALA A 717 -21.91 8.18 -36.67
CA ALA A 717 -22.09 8.92 -37.93
C ALA A 717 -23.35 9.79 -37.89
N GLY A 718 -23.36 10.90 -38.63
CA GLY A 718 -24.46 11.87 -38.62
C GLY A 718 -24.22 13.01 -37.66
N THR A 719 -25.17 13.92 -37.49
CA THR A 719 -25.09 15.04 -36.52
C THR A 719 -25.93 14.82 -35.25
N SER A 720 -26.69 13.73 -35.19
CA SER A 720 -27.59 13.44 -34.08
C SER A 720 -26.83 12.92 -32.84
N PRO A 721 -27.30 13.22 -31.62
CA PRO A 721 -26.77 12.62 -30.39
C PRO A 721 -26.95 11.09 -30.37
N ALA A 722 -25.93 10.36 -29.95
CA ALA A 722 -25.97 8.91 -29.75
C ALA A 722 -25.36 8.52 -28.40
N PRO A 723 -25.79 7.42 -27.76
CA PRO A 723 -25.17 6.93 -26.54
C PRO A 723 -23.66 6.68 -26.73
N VAL A 724 -22.87 6.97 -25.70
CA VAL A 724 -21.49 6.48 -25.65
C VAL A 724 -21.49 4.99 -25.29
N ASP A 725 -20.47 4.26 -25.73
CA ASP A 725 -20.29 2.87 -25.31
C ASP A 725 -19.97 2.76 -23.81
N ASP A 726 -20.14 1.57 -23.24
CA ASP A 726 -19.96 1.36 -21.80
C ASP A 726 -18.51 1.56 -21.32
N TRP A 727 -17.50 1.44 -22.20
CA TRP A 727 -16.09 1.70 -21.83
C TRP A 727 -15.81 3.21 -21.73
N ALA A 728 -16.38 3.98 -22.66
CA ALA A 728 -16.39 5.43 -22.61
C ALA A 728 -17.19 5.91 -21.39
N LEU A 729 -18.34 5.30 -21.09
CA LEU A 729 -19.14 5.63 -19.90
C LEU A 729 -18.38 5.33 -18.60
N ALA A 730 -17.72 4.18 -18.49
CA ALA A 730 -16.84 3.83 -17.37
C ALA A 730 -15.71 4.86 -17.20
N SER A 731 -15.11 5.30 -18.32
CA SER A 731 -14.10 6.35 -18.34
C SER A 731 -14.67 7.74 -17.96
N ARG A 732 -15.89 8.09 -18.38
CA ARG A 732 -16.55 9.33 -17.96
C ARG A 732 -16.77 9.33 -16.45
N LEU A 733 -17.33 8.25 -15.91
CA LEU A 733 -17.65 8.12 -14.48
C LEU A 733 -16.41 8.12 -13.58
N SER A 734 -15.39 7.32 -13.91
CA SER A 734 -14.14 7.22 -13.14
C SER A 734 -13.36 8.53 -13.07
N TYR A 735 -13.23 9.23 -14.19
CA TYR A 735 -12.53 10.52 -14.18
C TYR A 735 -13.35 11.65 -13.58
N PHE A 736 -14.68 11.59 -13.65
CA PHE A 736 -15.52 12.54 -12.93
C PHE A 736 -15.36 12.40 -11.41
N LEU A 737 -15.41 11.18 -10.87
CA LEU A 737 -15.45 10.99 -9.41
C LEU A 737 -14.07 10.81 -8.77
N TRP A 738 -13.14 10.15 -9.48
CA TRP A 738 -11.82 9.79 -8.94
C TRP A 738 -10.67 10.49 -9.68
N ALA A 739 -10.94 11.17 -10.80
CA ALA A 739 -9.92 11.75 -11.67
C ALA A 739 -8.78 10.74 -11.96
N GLY A 740 -9.17 9.50 -12.24
CA GLY A 740 -8.29 8.36 -12.53
C GLY A 740 -9.03 7.28 -13.33
N PRO A 741 -8.34 6.22 -13.76
CA PRO A 741 -8.90 5.20 -14.65
C PRO A 741 -9.99 4.36 -13.96
N PRO A 742 -10.91 3.73 -14.73
CA PRO A 742 -11.93 2.84 -14.18
C PRO A 742 -11.29 1.64 -13.51
N ASP A 743 -11.86 1.21 -12.38
CA ASP A 743 -11.40 0.03 -11.64
C ASP A 743 -11.86 -1.29 -12.29
N ALA A 744 -11.49 -2.42 -11.69
CA ALA A 744 -11.81 -3.73 -12.24
C ALA A 744 -13.33 -3.94 -12.37
N GLU A 745 -14.11 -3.53 -11.37
CA GLU A 745 -15.57 -3.69 -11.37
C GLU A 745 -16.23 -2.91 -12.51
N LEU A 746 -15.86 -1.63 -12.71
CA LEU A 746 -16.36 -0.85 -13.84
C LEU A 746 -15.98 -1.46 -15.19
N ARG A 747 -14.75 -1.96 -15.33
CA ARG A 747 -14.30 -2.60 -16.58
C ARG A 747 -15.05 -3.91 -16.83
N THR A 748 -15.37 -4.68 -15.80
CA THR A 748 -16.19 -5.89 -15.92
C THR A 748 -17.61 -5.55 -16.36
N LEU A 749 -18.25 -4.55 -15.77
CA LEU A 749 -19.59 -4.10 -16.17
C LEU A 749 -19.61 -3.54 -17.61
N ALA A 750 -18.56 -2.82 -17.99
CA ALA A 750 -18.40 -2.32 -19.35
C ALA A 750 -18.18 -3.45 -20.37
N ALA A 751 -17.38 -4.47 -20.01
CA ALA A 751 -17.22 -5.67 -20.82
C ALA A 751 -18.53 -6.45 -20.98
N ALA A 752 -19.37 -6.45 -19.93
CA ALA A 752 -20.69 -7.09 -19.96
C ALA A 752 -21.75 -6.29 -20.71
N GLY A 753 -21.50 -5.01 -21.04
CA GLY A 753 -22.47 -4.15 -21.72
C GLY A 753 -23.70 -3.82 -20.87
N THR A 754 -23.55 -3.70 -19.55
CA THR A 754 -24.67 -3.44 -18.60
C THR A 754 -24.51 -2.10 -17.86
N LEU A 755 -23.40 -1.39 -18.05
CA LEU A 755 -23.11 -0.18 -17.29
C LEU A 755 -24.04 0.98 -17.67
N HIS A 756 -24.55 1.00 -18.90
CA HIS A 756 -25.52 2.00 -19.33
C HIS A 756 -26.90 1.84 -18.68
N GLU A 757 -27.21 0.71 -18.01
CA GLU A 757 -28.49 0.54 -17.33
C GLU A 757 -28.61 1.48 -16.12
N ASP A 758 -29.74 2.17 -15.97
CA ASP A 758 -29.90 3.24 -14.98
C ASP A 758 -29.63 2.78 -13.54
N ALA A 759 -30.09 1.57 -13.18
CA ALA A 759 -29.89 1.00 -11.85
C ALA A 759 -28.41 0.67 -11.59
N VAL A 760 -27.71 0.12 -12.60
CA VAL A 760 -26.29 -0.25 -12.52
C VAL A 760 -25.43 1.00 -12.43
N LEU A 761 -25.67 1.98 -13.30
CA LEU A 761 -24.93 3.25 -13.31
C LEU A 761 -25.09 4.00 -11.99
N ALA A 762 -26.31 4.10 -11.46
CA ALA A 762 -26.58 4.75 -10.19
C ALA A 762 -25.94 4.00 -9.00
N ALA A 763 -25.94 2.66 -9.02
CA ALA A 763 -25.28 1.86 -7.99
C ALA A 763 -23.75 2.07 -8.02
N GLN A 764 -23.15 2.09 -9.21
CA GLN A 764 -21.72 2.34 -9.36
C GLN A 764 -21.33 3.76 -8.95
N ALA A 765 -22.08 4.79 -9.35
CA ALA A 765 -21.83 6.16 -8.90
C ALA A 765 -21.87 6.27 -7.36
N LYS A 766 -22.86 5.65 -6.71
CA LYS A 766 -22.95 5.63 -5.23
C LYS A 766 -21.77 4.90 -4.58
N ARG A 767 -21.38 3.74 -5.10
CA ARG A 767 -20.20 2.98 -4.64
C ARG A 767 -18.95 3.86 -4.72
N MET A 768 -18.79 4.57 -5.83
CA MET A 768 -17.62 5.39 -6.09
C MET A 768 -17.58 6.67 -5.26
N ILE A 769 -18.74 7.25 -4.94
CA ILE A 769 -18.84 8.35 -3.97
C ILE A 769 -18.41 7.87 -2.58
N ALA A 770 -18.79 6.67 -2.15
CA ALA A 770 -18.39 6.15 -0.85
C ALA A 770 -16.90 5.72 -0.75
N ASP A 771 -16.22 5.57 -1.89
CA ASP A 771 -14.83 5.12 -1.95
C ASP A 771 -13.84 6.24 -1.56
N PRO A 772 -12.73 5.94 -0.85
CA PRO A 772 -11.68 6.92 -0.53
C PRO A 772 -11.10 7.66 -1.74
N ARG A 773 -11.18 7.09 -2.95
CA ARG A 773 -10.76 7.74 -4.20
C ARG A 773 -11.62 8.93 -4.60
N LEU A 774 -12.78 9.17 -3.96
CA LEU A 774 -13.56 10.41 -4.14
C LEU A 774 -12.74 11.67 -3.85
N ARG A 775 -11.66 11.52 -3.07
CA ARG A 775 -10.63 12.53 -2.93
C ARG A 775 -10.20 13.19 -4.24
N GLY A 776 -10.31 12.48 -5.37
CA GLY A 776 -10.09 13.05 -6.69
C GLY A 776 -11.06 14.15 -7.08
N LEU A 777 -12.36 13.97 -6.85
CA LEU A 777 -13.36 15.03 -7.01
C LEU A 777 -13.09 16.18 -6.02
N ALA A 778 -12.71 15.88 -4.78
CA ALA A 778 -12.40 16.92 -3.80
C ALA A 778 -11.20 17.79 -4.21
N SER A 779 -10.13 17.19 -4.73
CA SER A 779 -8.93 17.92 -5.15
C SER A 779 -9.11 18.64 -6.49
N GLU A 780 -9.72 17.98 -7.48
CA GLU A 780 -9.78 18.54 -8.84
C GLU A 780 -10.99 19.44 -9.07
N PHE A 781 -12.14 19.12 -8.49
CA PHE A 781 -13.32 19.98 -8.53
C PHE A 781 -13.40 20.87 -7.30
N GLY A 782 -13.38 20.30 -6.09
CA GLY A 782 -13.64 21.04 -4.85
C GLY A 782 -12.65 22.18 -4.61
N ALA A 783 -11.35 21.89 -4.69
CA ALA A 783 -10.32 22.90 -4.51
C ALA A 783 -10.32 23.95 -5.64
N ALA A 784 -10.58 23.56 -6.88
CA ALA A 784 -10.68 24.48 -8.01
C ALA A 784 -11.92 25.39 -7.91
N TRP A 785 -13.07 24.84 -7.51
CA TRP A 785 -14.29 25.59 -7.24
C TRP A 785 -14.03 26.70 -6.22
N LEU A 786 -13.38 26.34 -5.10
CA LEU A 786 -13.04 27.28 -4.04
C LEU A 786 -11.83 28.18 -4.35
N GLY A 787 -11.13 27.97 -5.47
CA GLY A 787 -9.95 28.75 -5.86
C GLY A 787 -8.71 28.47 -5.00
N VAL A 788 -8.62 27.29 -4.39
CA VAL A 788 -7.52 26.86 -3.51
C VAL A 788 -6.74 25.67 -4.09
N TYR A 789 -6.85 25.41 -5.39
CA TYR A 789 -6.15 24.32 -6.07
C TYR A 789 -4.63 24.42 -5.87
N GLY A 790 -4.01 23.35 -5.36
CA GLY A 790 -2.56 23.28 -5.10
C GLY A 790 -2.07 24.23 -4.00
N PHE A 791 -2.92 24.55 -3.02
CA PHE A 791 -2.59 25.48 -1.93
C PHE A 791 -1.36 25.09 -1.11
N ASP A 792 -1.14 23.79 -0.89
CA ASP A 792 -0.01 23.22 -0.16
C ASP A 792 1.35 23.54 -0.81
N LEU A 793 1.36 23.78 -2.12
CA LEU A 793 2.56 24.09 -2.90
C LEU A 793 2.88 25.59 -2.96
N ARG A 794 2.03 26.45 -2.40
CA ARG A 794 2.20 27.91 -2.46
C ARG A 794 3.15 28.42 -1.38
N SER A 795 3.86 29.50 -1.68
CA SER A 795 4.79 30.20 -0.77
C SER A 795 4.60 31.72 -0.85
N ASP A 796 3.36 32.17 -1.04
CA ASP A 796 3.03 33.59 -1.25
C ASP A 796 2.97 34.41 0.03
N LYS A 797 2.90 33.77 1.21
CA LYS A 797 2.84 34.45 2.51
C LYS A 797 4.23 34.77 3.05
N SER A 798 4.35 35.92 3.69
CA SER A 798 5.60 36.34 4.35
C SER A 798 5.83 35.51 5.61
N GLU A 799 6.83 34.62 5.58
CA GLU A 799 7.23 33.83 6.75
C GLU A 799 7.84 34.70 7.86
N THR A 800 8.32 35.91 7.52
CA THR A 800 8.77 36.90 8.52
C THR A 800 7.60 37.45 9.35
N VAL A 801 6.46 37.71 8.71
CA VAL A 801 5.25 38.22 9.39
C VAL A 801 4.45 37.07 10.02
N PHE A 802 4.45 35.90 9.38
CA PHE A 802 3.70 34.73 9.80
C PHE A 802 4.61 33.49 9.96
N PRO A 803 5.49 33.46 10.97
CA PRO A 803 6.47 32.38 11.15
C PRO A 803 5.83 31.02 11.44
N THR A 804 4.58 30.99 11.90
CA THR A 804 3.82 29.75 12.11
C THR A 804 3.17 29.20 10.84
N PHE A 805 3.20 29.94 9.72
CA PHE A 805 2.57 29.55 8.46
C PHE A 805 3.54 28.79 7.55
N ASP A 806 4.13 27.73 8.09
CA ASP A 806 5.09 26.86 7.41
C ASP A 806 4.41 25.92 6.37
N ALA A 807 5.23 25.15 5.65
CA ALA A 807 4.76 24.21 4.64
C ALA A 807 3.83 23.12 5.21
N GLN A 808 4.08 22.70 6.45
CA GLN A 808 3.30 21.66 7.12
C GLN A 808 1.92 22.15 7.51
N LEU A 809 1.79 23.40 8.00
CA LEU A 809 0.49 24.00 8.26
C LEU A 809 -0.26 24.22 6.94
N ARG A 810 0.39 24.68 5.86
CA ARG A 810 -0.26 24.82 4.55
C ARG A 810 -0.82 23.50 4.04
N ALA A 811 -0.05 22.42 4.14
CA ALA A 811 -0.53 21.08 3.80
C ALA A 811 -1.72 20.65 4.66
N SER A 812 -1.70 20.97 5.97
CA SER A 812 -2.81 20.64 6.89
C SER A 812 -4.08 21.44 6.57
N LEU A 813 -3.98 22.75 6.28
CA LEU A 813 -5.15 23.56 5.88
C LEU A 813 -5.72 23.13 4.52
N TYR A 814 -4.87 22.66 3.61
CA TYR A 814 -5.35 22.06 2.36
C TYR A 814 -6.10 20.75 2.63
N GLU A 815 -5.54 19.89 3.47
CA GLU A 815 -6.15 18.63 3.90
C GLU A 815 -7.52 18.83 4.57
N GLU A 816 -7.67 19.84 5.43
CA GLU A 816 -8.95 20.25 6.02
C GLU A 816 -10.00 20.50 4.93
N THR A 817 -9.61 21.26 3.90
CA THR A 817 -10.50 21.63 2.79
C THR A 817 -10.96 20.38 2.04
N LEU A 818 -10.01 19.50 1.70
CA LEU A 818 -10.31 18.26 0.98
C LEU A 818 -11.26 17.38 1.79
N ARG A 819 -11.01 17.19 3.09
CA ARG A 819 -11.89 16.43 3.98
C ARG A 819 -13.28 17.02 4.12
N PHE A 820 -13.38 18.35 4.17
CA PHE A 820 -14.67 19.04 4.21
C PHE A 820 -15.49 18.76 2.95
N ILE A 821 -14.85 18.81 1.77
CA ILE A 821 -15.52 18.49 0.50
C ILE A 821 -15.85 17.00 0.41
N GLU A 822 -14.93 16.11 0.78
CA GLU A 822 -15.17 14.66 0.85
C GLU A 822 -16.42 14.35 1.70
N ASP A 823 -16.52 14.92 2.91
CA ASP A 823 -17.68 14.77 3.80
C ASP A 823 -18.97 15.35 3.20
N LEU A 824 -18.90 16.50 2.51
CA LEU A 824 -20.06 17.10 1.84
C LEU A 824 -20.69 16.13 0.83
N PHE A 825 -19.86 15.45 0.01
CA PHE A 825 -20.31 14.49 -0.99
C PHE A 825 -20.61 13.10 -0.39
N GLN A 826 -19.74 12.54 0.45
CA GLN A 826 -19.93 11.19 1.00
C GLN A 826 -21.17 11.07 1.90
N GLN A 827 -21.50 12.14 2.63
CA GLN A 827 -22.68 12.18 3.50
C GLN A 827 -23.92 12.73 2.78
N ASP A 828 -23.85 12.92 1.46
CA ASP A 828 -24.90 13.52 0.62
C ASP A 828 -25.56 14.75 1.28
N ARG A 829 -24.74 15.71 1.69
CA ARG A 829 -25.23 16.87 2.44
C ARG A 829 -25.86 17.91 1.49
N PRO A 830 -26.89 18.63 1.94
CA PRO A 830 -27.43 19.77 1.19
C PRO A 830 -26.36 20.83 0.94
N LEU A 831 -26.40 21.49 -0.23
CA LEU A 831 -25.42 22.54 -0.58
C LEU A 831 -25.36 23.67 0.45
N ALA A 832 -26.47 23.95 1.15
CA ALA A 832 -26.50 24.93 2.24
C ALA A 832 -25.42 24.66 3.32
N ARG A 833 -25.09 23.38 3.56
CA ARG A 833 -24.05 22.98 4.52
C ARG A 833 -22.64 23.38 4.10
N SER A 834 -22.41 23.66 2.81
CA SER A 834 -21.15 24.28 2.41
C SER A 834 -20.97 25.67 3.03
N VAL A 835 -22.04 26.36 3.41
CA VAL A 835 -21.99 27.74 3.95
C VAL A 835 -22.17 27.76 5.47
N ASP A 836 -23.11 26.98 6.03
CA ASP A 836 -23.49 27.03 7.44
C ASP A 836 -23.09 25.81 8.28
N ALA A 837 -22.24 24.90 7.76
CA ALA A 837 -21.73 23.78 8.55
C ALA A 837 -21.14 24.27 9.87
N ASP A 838 -21.56 23.68 10.99
CA ASP A 838 -21.05 23.98 12.33
C ASP A 838 -19.96 22.99 12.77
N TRP A 839 -19.19 22.48 11.81
CA TRP A 839 -18.07 21.58 12.06
C TRP A 839 -16.83 21.95 11.23
N VAL A 840 -15.69 21.45 11.67
CA VAL A 840 -14.40 21.57 10.98
C VAL A 840 -13.62 20.26 11.10
N PHE A 841 -12.80 19.94 10.10
CA PHE A 841 -11.83 18.85 10.21
C PHE A 841 -10.50 19.42 10.68
N ALA A 842 -9.95 18.88 11.76
CA ALA A 842 -8.70 19.37 12.30
C ALA A 842 -7.80 18.22 12.76
N ASP A 843 -6.51 18.35 12.45
CA ASP A 843 -5.43 17.71 13.17
C ASP A 843 -4.90 18.67 14.27
N GLU A 844 -3.81 18.30 14.95
CA GLU A 844 -3.22 19.13 16.00
C GLU A 844 -2.80 20.52 15.50
N ARG A 845 -2.30 20.63 14.25
CA ARG A 845 -1.84 21.90 13.68
C ARG A 845 -2.99 22.82 13.37
N VAL A 846 -4.04 22.31 12.71
CA VAL A 846 -5.25 23.08 12.40
C VAL A 846 -5.96 23.50 13.69
N ALA A 847 -6.08 22.60 14.67
CA ALA A 847 -6.68 22.94 15.98
C ALA A 847 -5.93 24.07 16.68
N LYS A 848 -4.58 23.99 16.72
CA LYS A 848 -3.73 25.05 17.28
C LYS A 848 -3.86 26.37 16.50
N HIS A 849 -3.84 26.32 15.17
CA HIS A 849 -3.98 27.50 14.31
C HIS A 849 -5.32 28.23 14.51
N TYR A 850 -6.38 27.47 14.80
CA TYR A 850 -7.71 28.01 15.04
C TYR A 850 -8.02 28.34 16.50
N GLY A 851 -7.12 28.02 17.44
CA GLY A 851 -7.38 28.22 18.86
C GLY A 851 -8.43 27.26 19.43
N ILE A 852 -8.61 26.09 18.81
CA ILE A 852 -9.52 25.04 19.28
C ILE A 852 -8.81 24.31 20.45
N PRO A 853 -9.40 24.23 21.66
CA PRO A 853 -8.76 23.60 22.82
C PRO A 853 -8.50 22.09 22.67
N ALA A 854 -9.18 21.44 21.72
CA ALA A 854 -9.02 20.02 21.45
C ALA A 854 -7.60 19.70 20.92
N LYS A 855 -7.05 18.58 21.37
CA LYS A 855 -5.78 18.02 20.89
C LYS A 855 -6.05 16.69 20.18
N PRO A 856 -6.54 16.73 18.93
CA PRO A 856 -6.97 15.52 18.24
C PRO A 856 -5.76 14.61 17.95
N ALA A 857 -5.92 13.30 18.22
CA ALA A 857 -4.94 12.29 17.84
C ALA A 857 -5.15 11.94 16.35
N GLY A 858 -4.54 12.75 15.47
CA GLY A 858 -4.76 12.67 14.02
C GLY A 858 -5.96 13.50 13.55
N TRP A 859 -6.49 13.20 12.37
CA TRP A 859 -7.60 13.94 11.77
C TRP A 859 -8.94 13.60 12.42
N GLN A 860 -9.66 14.60 12.92
CA GLN A 860 -10.97 14.43 13.54
C GLN A 860 -11.95 15.52 13.09
N ARG A 861 -13.25 15.19 13.03
CA ARG A 861 -14.32 16.18 12.87
C ARG A 861 -14.63 16.79 14.25
N ILE A 862 -14.55 18.11 14.35
CA ILE A 862 -14.85 18.87 15.56
C ILE A 862 -16.16 19.63 15.34
N GLU A 863 -17.15 19.32 16.16
CA GLU A 863 -18.47 19.98 16.17
C GLU A 863 -18.42 21.34 16.89
N GLN A 864 -19.48 22.14 16.73
CA GLN A 864 -19.63 23.47 17.34
C GLN A 864 -18.49 24.42 16.94
N ALA A 865 -18.05 24.30 15.69
CA ALA A 865 -16.93 25.03 15.12
C ALA A 865 -17.18 26.55 15.09
N SER A 866 -18.44 26.99 15.04
CA SER A 866 -18.85 28.39 15.12
C SER A 866 -18.35 29.10 16.39
N LYS A 867 -18.19 28.39 17.52
CA LYS A 867 -17.61 28.95 18.76
C LYS A 867 -16.18 29.45 18.58
N PHE A 868 -15.47 28.92 17.58
CA PHE A 868 -14.10 29.27 17.24
C PHE A 868 -14.03 30.11 15.95
N GLY A 869 -15.17 30.67 15.50
CA GLY A 869 -15.26 31.37 14.23
C GLY A 869 -14.93 30.46 13.04
N ARG A 870 -15.36 29.20 13.08
CA ARG A 870 -15.15 28.22 11.99
C ARG A 870 -16.48 27.73 11.44
N GLY A 871 -16.40 26.80 10.49
CA GLY A 871 -17.55 26.20 9.85
C GLY A 871 -17.83 26.72 8.44
N GLY A 872 -18.13 25.81 7.52
CA GLY A 872 -18.39 26.15 6.12
C GLY A 872 -17.17 26.71 5.36
N ILE A 873 -17.31 26.81 4.04
CA ILE A 873 -16.25 27.19 3.11
C ILE A 873 -15.72 28.61 3.31
N LEU A 874 -16.54 29.51 3.86
CA LEU A 874 -16.17 30.91 4.12
C LEU A 874 -15.12 31.05 5.23
N ALA A 875 -15.02 30.06 6.13
CA ALA A 875 -14.14 30.10 7.30
C ALA A 875 -12.95 29.13 7.23
N LEU A 876 -12.80 28.41 6.10
CA LEU A 876 -11.65 27.53 5.85
C LEU A 876 -10.37 28.36 5.74
N GLY A 877 -9.32 27.92 6.42
CA GLY A 877 -8.05 28.67 6.48
C GLY A 877 -7.37 28.76 5.12
N SER A 878 -7.46 27.72 4.29
CA SER A 878 -6.93 27.72 2.92
C SER A 878 -7.59 28.79 2.04
N VAL A 879 -8.91 28.95 2.13
CA VAL A 879 -9.71 29.93 1.39
C VAL A 879 -9.35 31.33 1.85
N LEU A 880 -9.42 31.59 3.16
CA LEU A 880 -9.14 32.90 3.73
C LEU A 880 -7.70 33.38 3.47
N ALA A 881 -6.73 32.44 3.49
CA ALA A 881 -5.34 32.74 3.21
C ALA A 881 -5.10 32.96 1.70
N THR A 882 -5.72 32.14 0.84
CA THR A 882 -5.61 32.32 -0.62
C THR A 882 -6.11 33.69 -1.06
N GLN A 883 -7.20 34.16 -0.45
CA GLN A 883 -7.82 35.44 -0.76
C GLN A 883 -7.24 36.60 0.09
N ALA A 884 -5.93 36.61 0.30
CA ALA A 884 -5.22 37.65 1.06
C ALA A 884 -3.87 37.99 0.43
N GLY A 885 -3.27 39.11 0.83
CA GLY A 885 -1.90 39.47 0.42
C GLY A 885 -0.84 38.64 1.14
N ALA A 886 0.44 38.89 0.82
CA ALA A 886 1.58 38.21 1.45
C ALA A 886 1.70 38.51 2.96
N SER A 887 1.46 39.78 3.33
CA SER A 887 1.69 40.31 4.68
C SER A 887 0.45 40.96 5.29
N ARG A 888 -0.69 40.98 4.59
CA ARG A 888 -1.90 41.73 4.99
C ARG A 888 -3.20 41.10 4.49
N THR A 889 -4.32 41.44 5.12
CA THR A 889 -5.66 41.08 4.65
C THR A 889 -5.98 41.77 3.32
N SER A 890 -6.99 41.25 2.60
CA SER A 890 -7.45 41.87 1.35
C SER A 890 -8.96 41.71 1.18
N PRO A 891 -9.76 42.69 1.61
CA PRO A 891 -11.19 42.73 1.32
C PRO A 891 -11.49 42.60 -0.17
N ILE A 892 -10.65 43.20 -1.03
CA ILE A 892 -10.83 43.16 -2.49
C ILE A 892 -10.77 41.72 -2.99
N LEU A 893 -9.72 40.95 -2.62
CA LEU A 893 -9.58 39.56 -3.07
C LEU A 893 -10.68 38.66 -2.50
N ARG A 894 -11.03 38.83 -1.21
CA ARG A 894 -12.12 38.08 -0.57
C ARG A 894 -13.48 38.36 -1.21
N GLY A 895 -13.77 39.63 -1.47
CA GLY A 895 -14.99 40.04 -2.14
C GLY A 895 -15.06 39.54 -3.58
N ASN A 896 -13.96 39.65 -4.32
CA ASN A 896 -13.84 39.15 -5.69
C ASN A 896 -14.15 37.65 -5.73
N TRP A 897 -13.57 36.90 -4.81
CA TRP A 897 -13.82 35.46 -4.68
C TRP A 897 -15.30 35.15 -4.43
N VAL A 898 -15.98 35.82 -3.49
CA VAL A 898 -17.43 35.59 -3.27
C VAL A 898 -18.23 35.88 -4.55
N VAL A 899 -17.97 37.00 -5.21
CA VAL A 899 -18.72 37.44 -6.39
C VAL A 899 -18.50 36.52 -7.60
N GLU A 900 -17.26 36.16 -7.91
CA GLU A 900 -16.94 35.35 -9.09
C GLU A 900 -17.09 33.84 -8.84
N HIS A 901 -16.57 33.32 -7.73
CA HIS A 901 -16.51 31.87 -7.48
C HIS A 901 -17.81 31.30 -6.91
N LEU A 902 -18.46 32.02 -5.97
CA LEU A 902 -19.69 31.53 -5.33
C LEU A 902 -20.94 32.00 -6.06
N LEU A 903 -20.96 33.27 -6.48
CA LEU A 903 -22.15 33.88 -7.09
C LEU A 903 -22.12 33.89 -8.63
N GLY A 904 -20.98 33.58 -9.25
CA GLY A 904 -20.85 33.46 -10.71
C GLY A 904 -21.06 34.77 -11.48
N THR A 905 -20.86 35.94 -10.85
CA THR A 905 -20.89 37.22 -11.57
C THR A 905 -19.51 37.53 -12.11
N PRO A 906 -19.34 37.67 -13.44
CA PRO A 906 -18.07 38.13 -14.01
C PRO A 906 -17.80 39.58 -13.61
N LEU A 907 -16.55 39.87 -13.22
CA LEU A 907 -16.11 41.24 -12.96
C LEU A 907 -15.29 41.78 -14.13
N PRO A 908 -15.41 43.08 -14.47
CA PRO A 908 -14.58 43.67 -15.52
C PRO A 908 -13.13 43.77 -15.06
N ARG A 909 -12.20 43.82 -16.02
CA ARG A 909 -10.79 43.99 -15.71
C ARG A 909 -10.56 45.33 -14.99
N PRO A 910 -9.65 45.37 -13.99
CA PRO A 910 -9.26 46.63 -13.36
C PRO A 910 -8.74 47.65 -14.40
N PRO A 911 -8.96 48.96 -14.19
CA PRO A 911 -8.41 49.99 -15.05
C PRO A 911 -6.88 49.90 -15.20
N PRO A 912 -6.28 50.33 -16.32
CA PRO A 912 -4.84 50.50 -16.40
C PRO A 912 -4.37 51.54 -15.37
N ASN A 913 -3.22 51.28 -14.72
CA ASN A 913 -2.57 52.16 -13.72
C ASN A 913 -3.24 52.24 -12.33
N VAL A 914 -3.86 51.15 -11.83
CA VAL A 914 -4.34 51.08 -10.43
C VAL A 914 -3.15 51.26 -9.47
N PRO A 915 -3.20 52.24 -8.54
CA PRO A 915 -2.14 52.44 -7.55
C PRO A 915 -1.95 51.22 -6.64
N VAL A 916 -0.70 50.84 -6.37
CA VAL A 916 -0.36 49.74 -5.48
C VAL A 916 -0.63 50.14 -4.03
N LEU A 917 -1.43 49.35 -3.31
CA LEU A 917 -1.70 49.57 -1.89
C LEU A 917 -0.47 49.21 -1.03
N PRO A 918 -0.18 49.94 0.07
CA PRO A 918 0.94 49.70 0.97
C PRO A 918 1.05 48.24 1.47
N GLU A 919 2.27 47.81 1.79
CA GLU A 919 2.53 46.42 2.16
C GLU A 919 1.97 46.01 3.53
N THR A 920 1.86 46.97 4.47
CA THR A 920 1.33 46.74 5.82
C THR A 920 0.37 47.85 6.27
N GLU A 921 -0.61 47.53 7.12
CA GLU A 921 -1.51 48.53 7.72
C GLU A 921 -0.72 49.58 8.54
N SER A 922 0.31 49.14 9.27
CA SER A 922 1.18 50.00 10.08
C SER A 922 1.91 51.06 9.26
N SER A 923 2.36 50.72 8.04
CA SER A 923 3.00 51.69 7.14
C SER A 923 2.04 52.75 6.57
N ALA A 924 0.73 52.50 6.62
CA ALA A 924 -0.30 53.40 6.11
C ALA A 924 -0.95 54.28 7.20
N GLY A 925 -0.83 53.91 8.48
CA GLY A 925 -1.51 54.61 9.58
C GLY A 925 -3.04 54.56 9.50
N MET A 926 -3.59 53.66 8.69
CA MET A 926 -5.01 53.48 8.38
C MET A 926 -5.32 51.98 8.29
N SER A 927 -6.54 51.58 8.64
CA SER A 927 -7.03 50.21 8.44
C SER A 927 -7.20 49.87 6.95
N MET A 928 -7.22 48.57 6.61
CA MET A 928 -7.52 48.14 5.23
C MET A 928 -8.86 48.67 4.72
N ARG A 929 -9.87 48.77 5.60
CA ARG A 929 -11.18 49.36 5.25
C ARG A 929 -11.05 50.84 4.86
N GLU A 930 -10.34 51.63 5.64
CA GLU A 930 -10.15 53.07 5.35
C GLU A 930 -9.36 53.27 4.06
N MET A 931 -8.30 52.48 3.85
CA MET A 931 -7.53 52.50 2.61
C MET A 931 -8.39 52.21 1.38
N ILE A 932 -9.21 51.15 1.43
CA ILE A 932 -10.08 50.76 0.33
C ILE A 932 -11.22 51.77 0.14
N THR A 933 -11.78 52.28 1.24
CA THR A 933 -12.82 53.31 1.17
C THR A 933 -12.29 54.54 0.44
N ARG A 934 -11.09 55.01 0.80
CA ARG A 934 -10.40 56.12 0.11
C ARG A 934 -10.11 55.79 -1.37
N HIS A 935 -9.65 54.57 -1.66
CA HIS A 935 -9.41 54.12 -3.03
C HIS A 935 -10.69 54.10 -3.88
N SER A 936 -11.79 53.63 -3.30
CA SER A 936 -13.10 53.51 -3.97
C SER A 936 -13.83 54.84 -4.17
N GLN A 937 -13.30 55.96 -3.65
CA GLN A 937 -13.82 57.31 -3.95
C GLN A 937 -13.54 57.73 -5.40
N ASP A 938 -12.53 57.15 -6.04
CA ASP A 938 -12.29 57.37 -7.46
C ASP A 938 -13.49 56.83 -8.27
N PRO A 939 -14.15 57.65 -9.12
CA PRO A 939 -15.27 57.21 -9.92
C PRO A 939 -14.98 55.97 -10.78
N ALA A 940 -13.75 55.78 -11.27
CA ALA A 940 -13.34 54.63 -12.06
C ALA A 940 -13.24 53.35 -11.22
N CYS A 941 -12.84 53.45 -9.95
CA CYS A 941 -12.70 52.30 -9.06
C CYS A 941 -14.03 51.94 -8.37
N SER A 942 -14.86 52.95 -8.06
CA SER A 942 -16.14 52.78 -7.34
C SER A 942 -17.12 51.79 -8.00
N VAL A 943 -17.05 51.63 -9.32
CA VAL A 943 -17.98 50.79 -10.10
C VAL A 943 -17.91 49.32 -9.68
N CYS A 944 -16.71 48.78 -9.52
CA CYS A 944 -16.49 47.39 -9.10
C CYS A 944 -16.53 47.28 -7.58
N HIS A 945 -15.91 48.23 -6.89
CA HIS A 945 -15.76 48.22 -5.43
C HIS A 945 -17.10 48.18 -4.69
N ARG A 946 -18.14 48.87 -5.19
CA ARG A 946 -19.51 48.78 -4.62
C ARG A 946 -20.10 47.36 -4.61
N LYS A 947 -19.64 46.47 -5.51
CA LYS A 947 -20.08 45.07 -5.61
C LYS A 947 -19.18 44.11 -4.86
N ILE A 948 -17.90 44.45 -4.75
CA ILE A 948 -16.84 43.59 -4.20
C ILE A 948 -16.67 43.82 -2.70
N ASP A 949 -16.48 45.08 -2.31
CA ASP A 949 -16.05 45.45 -0.97
C ASP A 949 -17.00 45.02 0.14
N PRO A 950 -18.35 45.10 0.00
CA PRO A 950 -19.26 44.67 1.06
C PRO A 950 -19.02 43.21 1.49
N PHE A 951 -18.79 42.31 0.52
CA PHE A 951 -18.48 40.91 0.82
C PHE A 951 -17.11 40.77 1.48
N GLY A 952 -16.09 41.46 0.97
CA GLY A 952 -14.75 41.45 1.54
C GLY A 952 -14.68 41.94 2.98
N PHE A 953 -15.33 43.07 3.25
CA PHE A 953 -15.42 43.70 4.56
C PHE A 953 -16.08 42.81 5.61
N SER A 954 -17.08 42.01 5.22
CA SER A 954 -17.72 41.07 6.13
C SER A 954 -16.79 39.94 6.60
N LEU A 955 -15.68 39.70 5.87
CA LEU A 955 -14.67 38.70 6.19
C LEU A 955 -13.42 39.30 6.86
N GLU A 956 -13.39 40.60 7.15
CA GLU A 956 -12.23 41.26 7.80
C GLU A 956 -12.02 40.89 9.27
N GLY A 957 -12.88 40.03 9.84
CA GLY A 957 -12.63 39.38 11.13
C GLY A 957 -11.47 38.39 11.11
N TYR A 958 -10.95 38.02 9.93
CA TYR A 958 -9.83 37.09 9.78
C TYR A 958 -8.56 37.76 9.24
N ASP A 959 -7.39 37.33 9.71
CA ASP A 959 -6.08 37.79 9.24
C ASP A 959 -5.66 37.16 7.90
N ALA A 960 -4.47 37.50 7.40
CA ALA A 960 -3.94 37.04 6.11
C ALA A 960 -3.66 35.53 6.01
N ILE A 961 -3.58 34.83 7.15
CA ILE A 961 -3.40 33.37 7.19
C ILE A 961 -4.65 32.65 7.72
N GLY A 962 -5.78 33.37 7.77
CA GLY A 962 -7.09 32.84 8.11
C GLY A 962 -7.36 32.66 9.61
N ARG A 963 -6.54 33.21 10.51
CA ARG A 963 -6.84 33.24 11.96
C ARG A 963 -7.86 34.31 12.26
N LEU A 964 -8.58 34.18 13.36
CA LEU A 964 -9.36 35.30 13.88
C LEU A 964 -8.42 36.43 14.30
N ARG A 965 -8.73 37.67 13.94
CA ARG A 965 -7.96 38.84 14.37
C ARG A 965 -8.18 39.09 15.84
N ALA A 966 -7.09 39.20 16.59
CA ALA A 966 -7.12 39.67 17.97
C ALA A 966 -7.28 41.20 17.96
N ILE A 967 -8.28 41.71 18.68
CA ILE A 967 -8.42 43.14 18.98
C ILE A 967 -7.85 43.32 20.38
N GLY A 968 -6.72 44.01 20.51
CA GLY A 968 -6.16 44.35 21.81
C GLY A 968 -7.08 45.30 22.58
N PRO A 969 -6.94 45.43 23.91
CA PRO A 969 -7.81 46.29 24.73
C PRO A 969 -7.82 47.77 24.33
N LYS A 970 -6.83 48.21 23.55
CA LYS A 970 -6.65 49.60 23.09
C LYS A 970 -6.90 49.78 21.59
N ASP A 971 -7.18 48.70 20.86
CA ASP A 971 -7.40 48.76 19.42
C ASP A 971 -8.86 49.15 19.13
N PRO A 972 -9.12 49.96 18.08
CA PRO A 972 -10.48 50.27 17.69
C PRO A 972 -11.24 49.00 17.26
N PRO A 973 -12.55 48.90 17.52
CA PRO A 973 -13.34 47.74 17.11
C PRO A 973 -13.33 47.60 15.58
N LEU A 974 -13.27 46.36 15.09
CA LEU A 974 -13.34 46.08 13.66
C LEU A 974 -14.74 46.38 13.13
N ASP A 975 -14.84 47.29 12.18
CA ASP A 975 -16.07 47.49 11.41
C ASP A 975 -16.21 46.37 10.38
N LEU A 976 -17.15 45.46 10.61
CA LEU A 976 -17.51 44.34 9.71
C LEU A 976 -18.84 44.58 8.99
N SER A 977 -19.36 45.81 9.01
CA SER A 977 -20.63 46.16 8.36
C SER A 977 -20.48 46.17 6.84
N ALA A 978 -21.52 45.69 6.15
CA ALA A 978 -21.60 45.59 4.72
C ALA A 978 -22.94 46.14 4.24
N THR A 979 -22.91 46.94 3.17
CA THR A 979 -24.12 47.44 2.49
C THR A 979 -23.97 47.16 1.00
N LEU A 980 -24.88 46.37 0.44
CA LEU A 980 -24.92 46.06 -0.98
C LEU A 980 -25.57 47.20 -1.79
N PRO A 981 -25.38 47.24 -3.12
CA PRO A 981 -25.96 48.27 -3.97
C PRO A 981 -27.50 48.34 -3.94
N ASP A 982 -28.17 47.25 -3.60
CA ASP A 982 -29.62 47.16 -3.44
C ASP A 982 -30.12 47.66 -2.07
N GLY A 983 -29.21 48.10 -1.21
CA GLY A 983 -29.51 48.57 0.15
C GLY A 983 -29.50 47.47 1.21
N THR A 984 -29.30 46.19 0.85
CA THR A 984 -29.21 45.08 1.80
C THR A 984 -28.03 45.29 2.74
N ARG A 985 -28.30 45.22 4.06
CA ARG A 985 -27.29 45.37 5.11
C ARG A 985 -27.05 44.07 5.85
N PHE A 986 -25.78 43.75 6.10
CA PHE A 986 -25.39 42.64 6.96
C PHE A 986 -24.06 42.93 7.67
N THR A 987 -23.69 42.11 8.65
CA THR A 987 -22.48 42.31 9.45
C THR A 987 -21.76 41.00 9.65
N GLY A 988 -20.45 41.00 9.38
CA GLY A 988 -19.57 39.86 9.59
C GLY A 988 -19.93 38.63 8.75
N ILE A 989 -19.21 37.54 9.03
CA ILE A 989 -19.37 36.25 8.33
C ILE A 989 -20.78 35.66 8.50
N ASP A 990 -21.41 35.82 9.67
CA ASP A 990 -22.76 35.27 9.90
C ASP A 990 -23.83 36.01 9.11
N GLY A 991 -23.69 37.33 8.96
CA GLY A 991 -24.51 38.12 8.06
C GLY A 991 -24.35 37.69 6.61
N LEU A 992 -23.11 37.42 6.18
CA LEU A 992 -22.82 36.91 4.85
C LEU A 992 -23.42 35.52 4.61
N ARG A 993 -23.30 34.59 5.58
CA ARG A 993 -23.93 33.26 5.51
C ARG A 993 -25.44 33.36 5.29
N LYS A 994 -26.12 34.21 6.07
CA LYS A 994 -27.56 34.47 5.91
C LYS A 994 -27.91 35.04 4.54
N HIS A 995 -27.09 35.94 4.00
CA HIS A 995 -27.29 36.48 2.66
C HIS A 995 -27.15 35.40 1.58
N LEU A 996 -26.11 34.57 1.65
CA LEU A 996 -25.87 33.46 0.71
C LEU A 996 -26.94 32.37 0.77
N LEU A 997 -27.52 32.12 1.95
CA LEU A 997 -28.57 31.11 2.14
C LEU A 997 -30.00 31.66 1.99
N GLY A 998 -30.16 32.97 1.88
CA GLY A 998 -31.43 33.63 1.61
C GLY A 998 -31.43 34.27 0.22
N PRO A 999 -31.29 35.61 0.11
CA PRO A 999 -31.41 36.33 -1.16
C PRO A 999 -30.52 35.81 -2.31
N ALA A 1000 -29.32 35.31 -2.00
CA ALA A 1000 -28.38 34.83 -3.02
C ALA A 1000 -28.35 33.29 -3.19
N ARG A 1001 -29.27 32.56 -2.54
CA ARG A 1001 -29.30 31.09 -2.51
C ARG A 1001 -29.40 30.46 -3.91
N GLU A 1002 -30.30 30.98 -4.74
CA GLU A 1002 -30.47 30.48 -6.11
C GLU A 1002 -29.20 30.67 -6.95
N ARG A 1003 -28.53 31.81 -6.80
CA ARG A 1003 -27.29 32.10 -7.54
C ARG A 1003 -26.17 31.17 -7.11
N LEU A 1004 -26.02 30.94 -5.80
CA LEU A 1004 -25.08 29.96 -5.26
C LEU A 1004 -25.34 28.56 -5.84
N ALA A 1005 -26.60 28.11 -5.82
CA ALA A 1005 -26.99 26.81 -6.36
C ALA A 1005 -26.72 26.70 -7.86
N ARG A 1006 -27.07 27.74 -8.64
CA ARG A 1006 -26.85 27.78 -10.09
C ARG A 1006 -25.37 27.75 -10.46
N THR A 1007 -24.54 28.53 -9.77
CA THR A 1007 -23.09 28.55 -10.00
C THR A 1007 -22.47 27.20 -9.64
N PHE A 1008 -22.88 26.58 -8.53
CA PHE A 1008 -22.42 25.24 -8.16
C PHE A 1008 -22.82 24.19 -9.22
N ALA A 1009 -24.08 24.16 -9.64
CA ALA A 1009 -24.58 23.24 -10.67
C ALA A 1009 -23.83 23.40 -11.99
N ARG A 1010 -23.64 24.64 -12.44
CA ARG A 1010 -22.93 24.97 -13.67
C ARG A 1010 -21.47 24.50 -13.63
N LYS A 1011 -20.76 24.79 -12.53
CA LYS A 1011 -19.37 24.38 -12.33
C LYS A 1011 -19.23 22.86 -12.25
N LEU A 1012 -20.07 22.19 -11.48
CA LEU A 1012 -20.01 20.74 -11.33
C LEU A 1012 -20.32 20.02 -12.65
N LEU A 1013 -21.32 20.48 -13.39
CA LEU A 1013 -21.65 19.93 -14.71
C LEU A 1013 -20.49 20.13 -15.69
N GLY A 1014 -19.93 21.34 -15.77
CA GLY A 1014 -18.80 21.66 -16.66
C GLY A 1014 -17.56 20.80 -16.37
N TYR A 1015 -17.27 20.57 -15.08
CA TYR A 1015 -16.21 19.65 -14.64
C TYR A 1015 -16.52 18.20 -15.04
N ALA A 1016 -17.76 17.73 -14.85
CA ALA A 1016 -18.16 16.35 -15.13
C ALA A 1016 -18.03 16.00 -16.63
N ILE A 1017 -18.50 16.90 -17.51
CA ILE A 1017 -18.46 16.70 -18.96
C ILE A 1017 -17.10 17.09 -19.56
N GLY A 1018 -16.31 17.92 -18.88
CA GLY A 1018 -14.96 18.34 -19.30
C GLY A 1018 -14.96 19.25 -20.53
N ARG A 1019 -15.99 20.09 -20.66
CA ARG A 1019 -16.09 21.17 -21.66
C ARG A 1019 -16.83 22.35 -21.06
N SER A 1020 -16.76 23.49 -21.73
CA SER A 1020 -17.54 24.68 -21.39
C SER A 1020 -19.04 24.38 -21.52
N ILE A 1021 -19.84 24.99 -20.64
CA ILE A 1021 -21.31 24.90 -20.68
C ILE A 1021 -21.83 25.61 -21.93
N GLU A 1022 -22.67 24.92 -22.70
CA GLU A 1022 -23.33 25.42 -23.91
C GLU A 1022 -24.80 25.74 -23.63
N ILE A 1023 -25.48 26.32 -24.62
CA ILE A 1023 -26.89 26.69 -24.51
C ILE A 1023 -27.81 25.48 -24.36
N SER A 1024 -27.46 24.34 -24.97
CA SER A 1024 -28.18 23.08 -24.81
C SER A 1024 -28.14 22.50 -23.40
N ASP A 1025 -27.19 22.94 -22.57
CA ASP A 1025 -27.03 22.48 -21.18
C ASP A 1025 -27.88 23.29 -20.19
N ARG A 1026 -28.36 24.48 -20.59
CA ARG A 1026 -29.08 25.39 -19.71
C ARG A 1026 -30.31 24.75 -19.04
N PRO A 1027 -31.17 23.97 -19.74
CA PRO A 1027 -32.31 23.30 -19.10
C PRO A 1027 -31.87 22.31 -18.01
N LEU A 1028 -30.75 21.60 -18.23
CA LEU A 1028 -30.18 20.72 -17.20
C LEU A 1028 -29.66 21.53 -16.01
N VAL A 1029 -28.92 22.63 -16.24
CA VAL A 1029 -28.44 23.50 -15.16
C VAL A 1029 -29.60 24.04 -14.32
N GLU A 1030 -30.69 24.47 -14.94
CA GLU A 1030 -31.89 24.94 -14.24
C GLU A 1030 -32.55 23.82 -13.42
N ALA A 1031 -32.65 22.60 -13.97
CA ALA A 1031 -33.16 21.44 -13.25
C ALA A 1031 -32.28 21.05 -12.04
N LEU A 1032 -30.95 21.05 -12.20
CA LEU A 1032 -30.02 20.79 -11.10
C LEU A 1032 -30.10 21.90 -10.02
N THR A 1033 -30.26 23.15 -10.45
CA THR A 1033 -30.44 24.30 -9.54
C THR A 1033 -31.71 24.14 -8.70
N ALA A 1034 -32.83 23.79 -9.32
CA ALA A 1034 -34.09 23.57 -8.62
C ALA A 1034 -34.00 22.42 -7.59
N GLN A 1035 -33.23 21.37 -7.91
CA GLN A 1035 -32.96 20.29 -6.96
C GLN A 1035 -32.09 20.76 -5.78
N LEU A 1036 -31.01 21.49 -6.04
CA LEU A 1036 -30.12 22.05 -5.02
C LEU A 1036 -30.80 23.06 -4.06
N LEU A 1037 -31.89 23.67 -4.50
CA LEU A 1037 -32.70 24.55 -3.66
C LEU A 1037 -33.55 23.80 -2.62
N ARG A 1038 -33.69 22.48 -2.73
CA ARG A 1038 -34.41 21.67 -1.75
C ARG A 1038 -33.50 21.20 -0.64
N ASP A 1039 -33.93 21.33 0.61
CA ASP A 1039 -33.14 20.95 1.78
C ASP A 1039 -33.01 19.43 1.99
N ASP A 1040 -33.83 18.63 1.32
CA ASP A 1040 -33.80 17.16 1.38
C ASP A 1040 -32.88 16.52 0.32
N VAL A 1041 -32.34 17.32 -0.59
CA VAL A 1041 -31.44 16.88 -1.68
C VAL A 1041 -30.00 17.27 -1.35
N GLY A 1042 -29.11 16.28 -1.35
CA GLY A 1042 -27.68 16.50 -1.17
C GLY A 1042 -26.90 16.65 -2.47
N VAL A 1043 -25.63 17.03 -2.35
CA VAL A 1043 -24.74 17.24 -3.51
C VAL A 1043 -24.39 15.93 -4.24
N ALA A 1044 -24.45 14.78 -3.58
CA ALA A 1044 -24.24 13.48 -4.24
C ALA A 1044 -25.45 13.08 -5.07
N SER A 1045 -26.66 13.47 -4.66
CA SER A 1045 -27.86 13.33 -5.48
C SER A 1045 -27.74 14.13 -6.80
N ILE A 1046 -27.06 15.28 -6.80
CA ILE A 1046 -26.76 16.04 -8.03
C ILE A 1046 -25.76 15.32 -8.93
N VAL A 1047 -24.76 14.63 -8.35
CA VAL A 1047 -23.88 13.75 -9.12
C VAL A 1047 -24.70 12.68 -9.84
N LEU A 1048 -25.67 12.05 -9.15
CA LEU A 1048 -26.55 11.06 -9.76
C LEU A 1048 -27.39 11.65 -10.90
N ALA A 1049 -27.94 12.85 -10.72
CA ALA A 1049 -28.68 13.54 -11.77
C ALA A 1049 -27.80 13.86 -12.99
N ILE A 1050 -26.53 14.24 -12.79
CA ILE A 1050 -25.58 14.50 -13.88
C ILE A 1050 -25.27 13.21 -14.64
N VAL A 1051 -24.92 12.11 -13.97
CA VAL A 1051 -24.52 10.86 -14.65
C VAL A 1051 -25.68 10.21 -15.39
N SER A 1052 -26.92 10.45 -14.96
CA SER A 1052 -28.12 9.99 -15.67
C SER A 1052 -28.52 10.88 -16.85
N SER A 1053 -27.90 12.05 -17.02
CA SER A 1053 -28.29 13.03 -18.05
C SER A 1053 -27.83 12.64 -19.46
N PRO A 1054 -28.54 13.08 -20.52
CA PRO A 1054 -28.08 12.94 -21.90
C PRO A 1054 -26.67 13.51 -22.10
N GLN A 1055 -26.36 14.67 -21.53
CA GLN A 1055 -25.07 15.34 -21.62
C GLN A 1055 -23.91 14.46 -21.15
N PHE A 1056 -24.14 13.58 -20.17
CA PHE A 1056 -23.13 12.66 -19.66
C PHE A 1056 -23.14 11.30 -20.35
N ARG A 1057 -24.27 10.84 -20.89
CA ARG A 1057 -24.44 9.50 -21.48
C ARG A 1057 -24.37 9.46 -23.00
N THR A 1058 -24.43 10.61 -23.65
CA THR A 1058 -24.43 10.70 -25.11
C THR A 1058 -23.29 11.56 -25.61
N ILE A 1059 -23.07 11.47 -26.92
CA ILE A 1059 -22.08 12.23 -27.67
C ILE A 1059 -22.72 12.69 -28.98
N ARG A 1060 -22.44 13.92 -29.41
CA ARG A 1060 -22.96 14.41 -30.69
C ARG A 1060 -22.26 13.64 -31.82
N GLY A 1061 -23.04 13.12 -32.75
CA GLY A 1061 -22.51 12.48 -33.95
C GLY A 1061 -21.62 13.43 -34.74
N ARG A 1062 -20.77 12.86 -35.61
CA ARG A 1062 -20.00 13.63 -36.58
C ARG A 1062 -20.20 13.08 -37.99
N ASP A 1063 -20.56 13.95 -38.93
CA ASP A 1063 -20.52 13.61 -40.36
C ASP A 1063 -19.08 13.31 -40.77
N VAL A 1064 -18.85 12.14 -41.36
CA VAL A 1064 -17.53 11.70 -41.86
C VAL A 1064 -17.25 12.35 -43.23
N VAL A 1065 -17.45 13.67 -43.34
CA VAL A 1065 -17.08 14.42 -44.53
C VAL A 1065 -15.91 15.35 -44.17
N ALA A 1066 -14.77 15.10 -44.79
CA ALA A 1066 -13.46 15.77 -44.66
C ALA A 1066 -12.52 15.31 -43.53
N ALA A 1067 -12.15 14.02 -43.51
CA ALA A 1067 -10.90 13.55 -42.88
C ALA A 1067 -10.08 12.64 -43.83
N ALA A 1068 -10.15 12.93 -45.13
CA ALA A 1068 -9.26 12.38 -46.14
C ALA A 1068 -8.50 13.55 -46.77
N HIS A 1069 -7.49 14.08 -46.07
CA HIS A 1069 -6.30 14.75 -46.61
C HIS A 1069 -5.22 14.81 -45.54
#